data_AF-B0EQK9-F1
#
_entry.id   AF-B0EQK9-F1
#
_cell.length_a   1.000
_cell.length_b   1.000
_cell.length_c   1.000
_cell.angle_alpha   90.00
_cell.angle_beta   90.00
_cell.angle_gamma   90.00
#
_symmetry.space_group_name_H-M   'P 1'
#
loop_
_entity.id
_entity.type
_entity.pdbx_description
1 polymer ?
#
loop_
_entity_poly.entity_id
_entity_poly.type
_entity_poly.pdbx_seq_one_letter_code
_entity_poly.pdbx_strand_id
1 'polypeptide(L)'
;MNTIFTQHDVFLWTYQHPEDSELDKQVFHSSVLSNEKDHTYQMSTRRIKSIIIPEYINVLDENCFNDEIKLVSIILPDGLLSIKSNCFRHCNKLAFIELPSRLEVIGNKAFEYCDLINTISIPDSIHIIGIDAFNNCQSLISFSYSKIIGIIHSNIYYLNAFNELLYFKKPSQLEMINGQPINLFCINSFDTLLKNESIHSIGSSCFKENQLISEITLSESITSIKTEAFAYCINLTSINLPSTLKKIEDDAFKKVNLKTIKLPDSITTLGSSVFEGCTSLSSIYISSNLLNLGDRSFAFCKSLSSITLPSSLTLIGNNIFMNSRSIQSMDIPNNLTIQNDNCFFVNSDILLKVKLPPLLLKLNSTTLSSYNNNNTIISIPSNCSVLSNYCFESSLIQSIELSTLITSLGNNCFCKSNLTKVILPSSLSSLPISLFENCFYLKSVQLPSSLQIIPKYCFSHCNALFSITLPISITMIDEGAFSNCSHLTSVELSPNIRIIGYSCFEDCSFLPTLQLESLPLITIGDECFCGCNALKTINLPSSLQSLGLNCFANCEQLTYIHLPMSLTSLSPYCFLNCSSLKSIELPTSLISLQTHCFDQCSSLSTIKLPDSLLIIDSYAFSLCYSLISIDISSNLQVINSNAFDRCEKLKSIELPISLKCINSNAFRQCTSLNNITIPSNILFIDQNTFSRCTNITSFCLPKSLSSWAFHIESKKFKINLI
;
A
#
# COMPACT_ATOMS: atom_id res chain seq x y z
N MET A 1 20.37 46.33 -12.07
CA MET A 1 20.21 46.26 -13.53
C MET A 1 21.31 45.34 -14.04
N ASN A 2 20.94 44.08 -14.30
CA ASN A 2 20.83 43.51 -15.65
C ASN A 2 22.23 43.19 -16.21
N THR A 3 22.63 41.97 -16.58
CA THR A 3 21.94 40.68 -16.76
C THR A 3 22.99 39.65 -17.19
N ILE A 4 22.75 38.37 -16.87
CA ILE A 4 23.09 37.16 -17.66
C ILE A 4 24.57 36.77 -17.80
N PHE A 5 24.95 35.65 -17.18
CA PHE A 5 25.65 34.58 -17.90
C PHE A 5 25.06 33.22 -17.53
N THR A 6 24.86 32.44 -18.59
CA THR A 6 24.17 31.15 -18.69
C THR A 6 25.06 29.98 -18.27
N GLN A 7 24.41 28.90 -17.84
CA GLN A 7 24.93 27.54 -17.66
C GLN A 7 25.77 27.03 -18.86
N HIS A 8 26.95 26.46 -18.57
CA HIS A 8 27.47 25.17 -19.04
C HIS A 8 28.98 25.10 -18.75
N ASP A 9 29.40 24.21 -17.84
CA ASP A 9 30.37 23.14 -18.15
C ASP A 9 30.73 22.33 -16.90
N VAL A 10 30.43 21.04 -17.01
CA VAL A 10 30.87 19.97 -16.11
C VAL A 10 32.31 19.63 -16.49
N PHE A 11 33.27 19.87 -15.60
CA PHE A 11 34.60 19.28 -15.73
C PHE A 11 34.78 18.15 -14.72
N LEU A 12 34.40 16.94 -15.16
CA LEU A 12 34.94 15.69 -14.64
C LEU A 12 36.43 15.62 -14.99
N TRP A 13 37.31 15.61 -14.00
CA TRP A 13 38.67 15.10 -14.18
C TRP A 13 38.72 13.66 -13.66
N THR A 14 38.51 12.72 -14.58
CA THR A 14 39.02 11.36 -14.44
C THR A 14 40.51 11.39 -14.78
N TYR A 15 41.39 11.16 -13.79
CA TYR A 15 42.78 10.83 -14.08
C TYR A 15 42.93 9.30 -14.08
N GLN A 16 43.16 8.74 -15.28
CA GLN A 16 43.51 7.34 -15.50
C GLN A 16 45.04 7.18 -15.50
N HIS A 17 45.47 6.08 -14.85
CA HIS A 17 46.70 5.30 -15.09
C HIS A 17 48.00 5.65 -14.33
N PRO A 18 48.87 4.64 -14.08
CA PRO A 18 49.06 4.00 -12.76
C PRO A 18 50.52 4.14 -12.24
N GLU A 19 50.83 3.44 -11.14
CA GLU A 19 52.15 3.22 -10.53
C GLU A 19 52.52 4.15 -9.34
N ASP A 20 52.50 3.55 -8.14
CA ASP A 20 53.48 3.69 -7.05
C ASP A 20 54.11 5.06 -6.76
N SER A 21 53.31 6.05 -6.38
CA SER A 21 53.83 7.16 -5.56
C SER A 21 52.99 7.35 -4.30
N GLU A 22 53.53 6.90 -3.17
CA GLU A 22 53.04 7.23 -1.84
C GLU A 22 53.10 8.76 -1.62
N LEU A 23 51.97 9.38 -1.27
CA LEU A 23 51.92 10.79 -0.87
C LEU A 23 52.26 10.88 0.62
N ASP A 24 53.54 11.06 0.94
CA ASP A 24 54.04 10.95 2.32
C ASP A 24 53.64 12.11 3.24
N LYS A 25 53.33 13.32 2.72
CA LYS A 25 52.77 14.45 3.48
C LYS A 25 51.96 15.38 2.57
N GLN A 26 50.73 15.72 2.93
CA GLN A 26 49.97 16.81 2.31
C GLN A 26 49.80 17.97 3.30
N VAL A 27 50.29 19.16 2.90
CA VAL A 27 49.93 20.45 3.50
C VAL A 27 48.91 21.07 2.56
N PHE A 28 47.66 21.25 3.00
CA PHE A 28 46.61 21.78 2.14
C PHE A 28 46.80 23.29 1.90
N HIS A 29 47.13 23.68 0.67
CA HIS A 29 47.07 25.06 0.18
C HIS A 29 45.80 25.28 -0.66
N SER A 30 44.88 26.06 -0.07
CA SER A 30 43.81 26.91 -0.65
C SER A 30 43.05 26.55 -1.95
N SER A 31 42.78 25.29 -2.30
CA SER A 31 41.89 25.01 -3.46
C SER A 31 40.89 23.85 -3.31
N VAL A 32 40.67 23.33 -2.09
CA VAL A 32 39.55 22.40 -1.77
C VAL A 32 38.53 23.10 -0.85
N LEU A 33 38.53 24.43 -0.81
CA LEU A 33 37.82 25.19 0.21
C LEU A 33 36.41 25.56 -0.22
N SER A 34 35.48 25.13 0.63
CA SER A 34 34.13 25.64 0.85
C SER A 34 33.02 25.17 -0.10
N ASN A 35 32.03 24.48 0.46
CA ASN A 35 30.67 24.99 0.29
C ASN A 35 30.66 26.34 1.01
N GLU A 36 30.59 27.43 0.23
CA GLU A 36 30.56 28.80 0.73
C GLU A 36 29.33 29.00 1.64
N LYS A 37 29.49 28.66 2.93
CA LYS A 37 28.77 29.20 4.09
C LYS A 37 29.23 28.65 5.46
N ASP A 38 29.86 27.47 5.55
CA ASP A 38 29.98 26.79 6.86
C ASP A 38 31.38 26.30 7.32
N HIS A 39 32.50 26.66 6.67
CA HIS A 39 33.85 26.24 7.11
C HIS A 39 34.00 24.72 7.43
N THR A 40 33.18 23.86 6.82
CA THR A 40 33.17 22.40 7.05
C THR A 40 34.09 21.66 6.06
N TYR A 41 34.58 20.48 6.48
CA TYR A 41 35.49 19.63 5.72
C TYR A 41 34.89 18.23 5.50
N GLN A 42 34.85 17.75 4.25
CA GLN A 42 34.55 16.36 3.88
C GLN A 42 35.56 15.88 2.83
N MET A 43 36.28 14.78 3.09
CA MET A 43 37.11 14.10 2.09
C MET A 43 37.03 12.58 2.25
N SER A 44 37.00 11.84 1.15
CA SER A 44 37.22 10.39 1.14
C SER A 44 38.29 10.05 0.11
N THR A 45 39.55 9.94 0.53
CA THR A 45 40.62 9.47 -0.33
C THR A 45 41.50 8.51 0.47
N ARG A 46 41.26 7.20 0.29
CA ARG A 46 41.92 6.03 0.95
C ARG A 46 43.44 5.92 0.77
N ARG A 47 44.18 7.03 0.77
CA ARG A 47 45.57 7.19 0.33
C ARG A 47 46.41 8.09 1.25
N ILE A 48 45.81 8.80 2.21
CA ILE A 48 46.53 9.77 3.05
C ILE A 48 47.21 9.05 4.23
N LYS A 49 48.52 9.29 4.43
CA LYS A 49 49.28 8.78 5.60
C LYS A 49 49.38 9.80 6.74
N SER A 50 49.49 11.08 6.43
CA SER A 50 49.62 12.16 7.43
C SER A 50 48.93 13.42 6.92
N ILE A 51 48.23 14.12 7.81
CA ILE A 51 47.48 15.33 7.47
C ILE A 51 47.66 16.41 8.54
N ILE A 52 47.78 17.66 8.09
CA ILE A 52 47.75 18.85 8.93
C ILE A 52 46.48 19.61 8.59
N ILE A 53 45.59 19.76 9.57
CA ILE A 53 44.35 20.49 9.40
C ILE A 53 44.62 22.00 9.56
N PRO A 54 44.12 22.86 8.65
CA PRO A 54 44.37 24.30 8.74
C PRO A 54 43.78 24.97 9.99
N GLU A 55 44.49 25.98 10.53
CA GLU A 55 44.14 26.70 11.78
C GLU A 55 42.75 27.36 11.81
N TYR A 56 42.17 27.69 10.64
CA TYR A 56 40.83 28.30 10.59
C TYR A 56 39.69 27.28 10.67
N ILE A 57 39.97 25.97 10.63
CA ILE A 57 38.96 24.93 10.78
C ILE A 57 38.65 24.75 12.26
N ASN A 58 37.41 25.00 12.64
CA ASN A 58 36.92 24.88 14.02
C ASN A 58 36.01 23.65 14.24
N VAL A 59 35.58 22.98 13.17
CA VAL A 59 34.75 21.77 13.21
C VAL A 59 35.22 20.77 12.16
N LEU A 60 35.45 19.52 12.57
CA LEU A 60 35.55 18.39 11.66
C LEU A 60 34.18 17.71 11.54
N ASP A 61 33.66 17.62 10.32
CA ASP A 61 32.27 17.21 10.05
C ASP A 61 32.05 15.69 10.12
N GLU A 62 30.80 15.24 10.07
CA GLU A 62 30.49 13.81 10.16
C GLU A 62 31.16 13.01 9.03
N ASN A 63 31.75 11.87 9.41
CA ASN A 63 32.44 10.94 8.49
C ASN A 63 33.64 11.53 7.74
N CYS A 64 34.18 12.68 8.18
CA CYS A 64 35.22 13.46 7.50
C CYS A 64 36.47 12.68 7.05
N PHE A 65 36.87 11.65 7.82
CA PHE A 65 37.98 10.72 7.59
C PHE A 65 37.53 9.27 7.84
N ASN A 66 36.24 8.97 7.72
CA ASN A 66 35.76 7.60 7.94
C ASN A 66 36.38 6.63 6.93
N ASP A 67 36.80 5.45 7.38
CA ASP A 67 37.48 4.42 6.61
C ASP A 67 38.82 4.86 5.98
N GLU A 68 39.48 5.89 6.53
CA GLU A 68 40.84 6.28 6.15
C GLU A 68 41.91 5.35 6.75
N ILE A 69 41.85 4.08 6.35
CA ILE A 69 42.68 2.96 6.86
C ILE A 69 44.20 3.14 6.71
N LYS A 70 44.65 4.15 5.95
CA LYS A 70 46.08 4.46 5.76
C LYS A 70 46.57 5.63 6.62
N LEU A 71 45.67 6.38 7.26
CA LEU A 71 46.01 7.55 8.07
C LEU A 71 46.78 7.11 9.31
N VAL A 72 48.00 7.62 9.47
CA VAL A 72 48.93 7.28 10.57
C VAL A 72 48.97 8.38 11.64
N SER A 73 48.92 9.65 11.20
CA SER A 73 49.01 10.81 12.09
C SER A 73 48.17 11.97 11.56
N ILE A 74 47.64 12.76 12.49
CA ILE A 74 46.94 14.00 12.18
C ILE A 74 47.35 15.09 13.18
N ILE A 75 47.57 16.30 12.67
CA ILE A 75 47.72 17.50 13.49
C ILE A 75 46.42 18.28 13.42
N LEU A 76 45.77 18.41 14.57
CA LEU A 76 44.54 19.19 14.75
C LEU A 76 44.89 20.63 15.15
N PRO A 77 44.14 21.64 14.69
CA PRO A 77 44.43 23.03 15.02
C PRO A 77 44.02 23.35 16.45
N ASP A 78 44.73 24.26 17.11
CA ASP A 78 44.47 24.65 18.50
C ASP A 78 43.06 25.26 18.68
N GLY A 79 42.50 25.84 17.61
CA GLY A 79 41.17 26.42 17.56
C GLY A 79 40.02 25.41 17.33
N LEU A 80 40.30 24.10 17.22
CA LEU A 80 39.27 23.10 16.96
C LEU A 80 38.32 22.94 18.15
N LEU A 81 37.01 23.10 17.90
CA LEU A 81 35.96 23.01 18.91
C LEU A 81 35.18 21.69 18.83
N SER A 82 35.08 21.06 17.65
CA SER A 82 34.27 19.84 17.49
C SER A 82 34.86 18.83 16.51
N ILE A 83 34.86 17.56 16.93
CA ILE A 83 35.02 16.38 16.06
C ILE A 83 33.66 15.69 16.01
N LYS A 84 32.99 15.67 14.85
CA LYS A 84 31.63 15.13 14.71
C LYS A 84 31.61 13.60 14.62
N SER A 85 30.41 13.03 14.49
CA SER A 85 30.19 11.59 14.51
C SER A 85 30.96 10.87 13.39
N ASN A 86 31.50 9.68 13.70
CA ASN A 86 32.26 8.83 12.78
C ASN A 86 33.49 9.50 12.11
N CYS A 87 33.94 10.68 12.55
CA CYS A 87 34.95 11.45 11.81
C CYS A 87 36.19 10.62 11.47
N PHE A 88 36.74 9.85 12.42
CA PHE A 88 37.90 8.98 12.25
C PHE A 88 37.55 7.49 12.39
N ARG A 89 36.30 7.12 12.20
CA ARG A 89 35.88 5.72 12.33
C ARG A 89 36.63 4.85 11.32
N HIS A 90 37.08 3.67 11.76
CA HIS A 90 37.91 2.75 10.96
C HIS A 90 39.23 3.37 10.44
N CYS A 91 39.79 4.37 11.13
CA CYS A 91 41.17 4.82 10.90
C CYS A 91 42.17 3.89 11.61
N ASN A 92 42.23 2.61 11.22
CA ASN A 92 42.95 1.57 11.97
C ASN A 92 44.45 1.85 12.15
N LYS A 93 45.06 2.65 11.27
CA LYS A 93 46.49 2.99 11.35
C LYS A 93 46.81 4.25 12.14
N LEU A 94 45.80 4.98 12.62
CA LEU A 94 45.99 6.24 13.33
C LEU A 94 46.63 5.94 14.69
N ALA A 95 47.91 6.29 14.85
CA ALA A 95 48.69 5.98 16.04
C ALA A 95 48.90 7.21 16.92
N PHE A 96 49.02 8.40 16.30
CA PHE A 96 49.31 9.65 16.98
C PHE A 96 48.22 10.68 16.70
N ILE A 97 47.51 11.07 17.77
CA ILE A 97 46.56 12.17 17.77
C ILE A 97 46.59 12.85 19.13
N GLU A 98 46.82 14.16 19.14
CA GLU A 98 46.71 15.00 20.32
C GLU A 98 45.41 15.80 20.20
N LEU A 99 44.55 15.71 21.21
CA LEU A 99 43.29 16.44 21.23
C LEU A 99 43.54 17.89 21.71
N PRO A 100 43.12 18.91 20.94
CA PRO A 100 43.34 20.32 21.30
C PRO A 100 42.71 20.71 22.63
N SER A 101 43.39 21.56 23.40
CA SER A 101 42.96 21.96 24.75
C SER A 101 41.63 22.72 24.83
N ARG A 102 41.12 23.22 23.69
CA ARG A 102 39.84 23.93 23.56
C ARG A 102 38.72 23.06 22.98
N LEU A 103 38.98 21.78 22.70
CA LEU A 103 38.00 20.89 22.09
C LEU A 103 36.79 20.71 23.01
N GLU A 104 35.58 20.94 22.51
CA GLU A 104 34.36 20.90 23.32
C GLU A 104 33.54 19.61 23.09
N VAL A 105 33.63 19.04 21.87
CA VAL A 105 32.78 17.92 21.44
C VAL A 105 33.57 16.83 20.70
N ILE A 106 33.39 15.59 21.12
CA ILE A 106 33.71 14.37 20.37
C ILE A 106 32.40 13.64 20.05
N GLY A 107 32.11 13.40 18.78
CA GLY A 107 30.87 12.79 18.31
C GLY A 107 30.77 11.28 18.55
N ASN A 108 29.61 10.70 18.22
CA ASN A 108 29.38 9.27 18.33
C ASN A 108 30.35 8.51 17.42
N LYS A 109 30.96 7.44 17.93
CA LYS A 109 31.90 6.60 17.16
C LYS A 109 33.05 7.36 16.48
N ALA A 110 33.38 8.57 16.95
CA ALA A 110 34.34 9.45 16.30
C ALA A 110 35.70 8.79 16.04
N PHE A 111 36.15 7.89 16.91
CA PHE A 111 37.39 7.11 16.81
C PHE A 111 37.13 5.60 16.94
N GLU A 112 35.92 5.13 16.59
CA GLU A 112 35.61 3.71 16.66
C GLU A 112 36.54 2.92 15.70
N TYR A 113 37.17 1.85 16.19
CA TYR A 113 38.18 1.05 15.45
C TYR A 113 39.48 1.80 15.07
N CYS A 114 39.88 2.82 15.83
CA CYS A 114 41.23 3.40 15.74
C CYS A 114 42.25 2.55 16.49
N ASP A 115 42.61 1.40 15.91
CA ASP A 115 43.29 0.32 16.62
C ASP A 115 44.70 0.65 17.14
N LEU A 116 45.41 1.63 16.56
CA LEU A 116 46.81 1.94 16.93
C LEU A 116 46.96 3.11 17.92
N ILE A 117 45.89 3.78 18.33
CA ILE A 117 45.97 4.85 19.35
C ILE A 117 46.37 4.21 20.68
N ASN A 118 47.58 4.53 21.20
CA ASN A 118 48.08 3.95 22.45
C ASN A 118 47.68 4.73 23.70
N THR A 119 47.63 6.05 23.60
CA THR A 119 47.30 6.93 24.72
C THR A 119 46.35 8.01 24.23
N ILE A 120 45.37 8.35 25.05
CA ILE A 120 44.53 9.50 24.77
C ILE A 120 44.20 10.26 26.05
N SER A 121 44.35 11.58 25.99
CA SER A 121 43.98 12.48 27.07
C SER A 121 42.84 13.36 26.60
N ILE A 122 41.70 13.25 27.27
CA ILE A 122 40.51 14.03 26.99
C ILE A 122 40.68 15.39 27.72
N PRO A 123 40.78 16.53 27.00
CA PRO A 123 40.92 17.83 27.63
C PRO A 123 39.71 18.22 28.49
N ASP A 124 39.94 19.01 29.54
CA ASP A 124 38.89 19.43 30.49
C ASP A 124 37.81 20.32 29.85
N SER A 125 38.10 20.92 28.69
CA SER A 125 37.14 21.66 27.87
C SER A 125 36.04 20.77 27.28
N ILE A 126 36.25 19.45 27.21
CA ILE A 126 35.27 18.55 26.61
C ILE A 126 34.01 18.49 27.47
N HIS A 127 32.90 18.81 26.82
CA HIS A 127 31.58 18.79 27.42
C HIS A 127 30.72 17.65 26.86
N ILE A 128 31.06 17.12 25.68
CA ILE A 128 30.37 16.00 25.05
C ILE A 128 31.38 15.00 24.52
N ILE A 129 31.23 13.73 24.92
CA ILE A 129 31.85 12.57 24.25
C ILE A 129 30.69 11.69 23.80
N GLY A 130 30.67 11.32 22.53
CA GLY A 130 29.59 10.53 21.96
C GLY A 130 29.66 9.05 22.37
N ILE A 131 28.54 8.37 22.16
CA ILE A 131 28.42 6.92 22.39
C ILE A 131 29.43 6.21 21.51
N ASP A 132 30.14 5.24 22.09
CA ASP A 132 31.14 4.43 21.41
C ASP A 132 32.26 5.25 20.73
N ALA A 133 32.49 6.50 21.14
CA ALA A 133 33.50 7.37 20.52
C ALA A 133 34.88 6.69 20.40
N PHE A 134 35.28 5.88 21.38
CA PHE A 134 36.55 5.13 21.40
C PHE A 134 36.36 3.61 21.40
N ASN A 135 35.18 3.14 20.98
CA ASN A 135 34.87 1.71 20.99
C ASN A 135 35.84 0.93 20.08
N ASN A 136 36.29 -0.22 20.56
CA ASN A 136 37.24 -1.09 19.87
C ASN A 136 38.59 -0.43 19.48
N CYS A 137 39.09 0.57 20.20
CA CYS A 137 40.48 1.04 20.04
C CYS A 137 41.48 0.06 20.67
N GLN A 138 41.88 -1.00 19.95
CA GLN A 138 42.51 -2.18 20.55
C GLN A 138 43.85 -1.94 21.28
N SER A 139 44.67 -1.00 20.81
CA SER A 139 46.01 -0.76 21.38
C SER A 139 46.04 0.34 22.45
N LEU A 140 44.88 0.82 22.91
CA LEU A 140 44.80 1.88 23.91
C LEU A 140 45.20 1.35 25.29
N ILE A 141 46.35 1.82 25.80
CA ILE A 141 46.96 1.41 27.07
C ILE A 141 46.64 2.41 28.19
N SER A 142 46.54 3.70 27.86
CA SER A 142 46.22 4.75 28.83
C SER A 142 45.12 5.69 28.34
N PHE A 143 44.16 5.99 29.22
CA PHE A 143 43.06 6.92 28.97
C PHE A 143 42.94 7.91 30.13
N SER A 144 42.95 9.21 29.85
CA SER A 144 42.80 10.25 30.87
C SER A 144 41.50 11.04 30.65
N TYR A 145 40.61 11.02 31.64
CA TYR A 145 39.40 11.82 31.68
C TYR A 145 38.90 11.99 33.13
N SER A 146 38.61 13.24 33.52
CA SER A 146 38.30 13.61 34.91
C SER A 146 36.92 13.14 35.40
N LYS A 147 35.99 12.79 34.50
CA LYS A 147 34.59 12.41 34.85
C LYS A 147 34.29 10.93 34.73
N ILE A 148 35.29 10.07 34.91
CA ILE A 148 35.08 8.62 34.95
C ILE A 148 34.38 8.24 36.26
N ILE A 149 33.27 7.49 36.15
CA ILE A 149 32.45 7.06 37.28
C ILE A 149 32.83 5.67 37.76
N GLY A 150 33.22 4.79 36.84
CA GLY A 150 33.73 3.48 37.18
C GLY A 150 33.72 2.52 36.00
N ILE A 151 34.24 1.33 36.27
CA ILE A 151 34.38 0.25 35.29
C ILE A 151 33.59 -0.94 35.78
N ILE A 152 32.70 -1.46 34.93
CA ILE A 152 31.96 -2.70 35.18
C ILE A 152 32.22 -3.62 34.00
N HIS A 153 32.78 -4.80 34.29
CA HIS A 153 33.17 -5.79 33.29
C HIS A 153 34.11 -5.21 32.22
N SER A 154 33.62 -5.07 31.00
CA SER A 154 34.37 -4.54 29.85
C SER A 154 33.89 -3.16 29.42
N ASN A 155 33.16 -2.42 30.25
CA ASN A 155 32.66 -1.08 29.92
C ASN A 155 33.18 -0.06 30.93
N ILE A 156 33.65 1.08 30.40
CA ILE A 156 34.04 2.25 31.18
C ILE A 156 32.88 3.23 31.13
N TYR A 157 32.38 3.61 32.31
CA TYR A 157 31.29 4.56 32.45
C TYR A 157 31.81 5.91 32.89
N TYR A 158 31.26 6.97 32.28
CA TYR A 158 31.70 8.33 32.51
C TYR A 158 30.53 9.31 32.36
N LEU A 159 30.71 10.54 32.83
CA LEU A 159 29.76 11.62 32.64
C LEU A 159 30.24 12.64 31.61
N ASN A 160 29.30 13.18 30.82
CA ASN A 160 29.54 14.40 30.04
C ASN A 160 29.31 15.66 30.90
N ALA A 161 29.31 16.86 30.31
CA ALA A 161 29.04 18.11 31.04
C ALA A 161 27.63 18.25 31.58
N PHE A 162 26.67 17.54 31.00
CA PHE A 162 25.27 17.54 31.41
C PHE A 162 24.97 16.45 32.45
N ASN A 163 26.02 15.83 33.03
CA ASN A 163 25.87 14.73 33.98
C ASN A 163 25.11 13.53 33.39
N GLU A 164 25.24 13.33 32.08
CA GLU A 164 24.68 12.18 31.40
C GLU A 164 25.65 11.01 31.47
N LEU A 165 25.13 9.86 31.90
CA LEU A 165 25.86 8.61 31.95
C LEU A 165 26.01 8.04 30.55
N LEU A 166 27.27 7.81 30.16
CA LEU A 166 27.66 7.24 28.88
C LEU A 166 28.67 6.12 29.12
N TYR A 167 28.94 5.34 28.08
CA TYR A 167 29.95 4.30 28.13
C TYR A 167 30.74 4.18 26.84
N PHE A 168 31.89 3.52 26.94
CA PHE A 168 32.54 2.86 25.81
C PHE A 168 33.16 1.55 26.30
N LYS A 169 33.36 0.62 25.36
CA LYS A 169 33.97 -0.67 25.67
C LYS A 169 35.45 -0.48 26.03
N LYS A 170 35.84 -0.95 27.21
CA LYS A 170 37.20 -1.05 27.70
C LYS A 170 38.06 -1.78 26.66
N PRO A 171 39.11 -1.15 26.12
CA PRO A 171 40.09 -1.84 25.29
C PRO A 171 40.78 -2.97 26.05
N SER A 172 41.15 -4.04 25.33
CA SER A 172 41.80 -5.21 25.91
C SER A 172 43.12 -4.84 26.57
N GLN A 173 43.88 -3.91 25.97
CA GLN A 173 45.18 -3.45 26.42
C GLN A 173 45.16 -2.30 27.45
N LEU A 174 43.97 -1.79 27.84
CA LEU A 174 43.90 -0.65 28.75
C LEU A 174 44.32 -1.04 30.18
N GLU A 175 45.42 -0.45 30.65
CA GLU A 175 46.04 -0.72 31.96
C GLU A 175 45.95 0.47 32.93
N MET A 176 45.92 1.71 32.41
CA MET A 176 45.96 2.92 33.23
C MET A 176 44.82 3.89 32.89
N ILE A 177 44.23 4.46 33.94
CA ILE A 177 43.27 5.55 33.84
C ILE A 177 43.72 6.70 34.74
N ASN A 178 43.75 7.94 34.21
CA ASN A 178 44.18 9.14 34.96
C ASN A 178 45.55 8.96 35.67
N GLY A 179 46.48 8.26 35.02
CA GLY A 179 47.80 7.96 35.59
C GLY A 179 47.80 6.96 36.76
N GLN A 180 46.70 6.26 36.99
CA GLN A 180 46.54 5.25 38.05
C GLN A 180 46.17 3.88 37.46
N PRO A 181 46.51 2.76 38.14
CA PRO A 181 46.10 1.42 37.71
C PRO A 181 44.57 1.26 37.58
N ILE A 182 44.12 0.61 36.50
CA ILE A 182 42.70 0.51 36.13
C ILE A 182 41.84 -0.20 37.18
N ASN A 183 42.42 -1.10 37.99
CA ASN A 183 41.72 -1.84 39.04
C ASN A 183 41.14 -0.93 40.15
N LEU A 184 41.66 0.29 40.32
CA LEU A 184 41.15 1.27 41.29
C LEU A 184 39.82 1.91 40.87
N PHE A 185 39.42 1.78 39.60
CA PHE A 185 38.18 2.34 39.06
C PHE A 185 37.07 1.28 38.91
N CYS A 186 37.37 0.00 39.19
CA CYS A 186 36.38 -1.07 39.12
C CYS A 186 35.31 -0.92 40.21
N ILE A 187 34.03 -1.00 39.83
CA ILE A 187 32.89 -0.97 40.76
C ILE A 187 32.15 -2.31 40.73
N ASN A 188 31.57 -2.69 41.87
CA ASN A 188 31.14 -4.08 42.11
C ASN A 188 29.77 -4.44 41.50
N SER A 189 28.92 -3.47 41.16
CA SER A 189 27.59 -3.74 40.60
C SER A 189 27.00 -2.57 39.81
N PHE A 190 26.06 -2.87 38.91
CA PHE A 190 25.27 -1.86 38.20
C PHE A 190 24.37 -1.04 39.15
N ASP A 191 23.93 -1.62 40.25
CA ASP A 191 23.15 -0.91 41.28
C ASP A 191 23.99 0.18 41.96
N THR A 192 25.28 -0.11 42.25
CA THR A 192 26.22 0.90 42.75
C THR A 192 26.43 2.03 41.74
N LEU A 193 26.53 1.71 40.45
CA LEU A 193 26.66 2.72 39.39
C LEU A 193 25.42 3.62 39.31
N LEU A 194 24.23 3.02 39.22
CA LEU A 194 22.97 3.72 38.95
C LEU A 194 22.39 4.46 40.17
N LYS A 195 22.96 4.23 41.36
CA LYS A 195 22.69 5.02 42.59
C LYS A 195 23.62 6.22 42.76
N ASN A 196 24.55 6.47 41.83
CA ASN A 196 25.42 7.63 41.92
C ASN A 196 24.63 8.93 41.67
N GLU A 197 24.55 9.77 42.70
CA GLU A 197 23.77 11.02 42.67
C GLU A 197 24.30 12.10 41.71
N SER A 198 25.48 11.87 41.13
CA SER A 198 26.01 12.73 40.07
C SER A 198 25.30 12.49 38.74
N ILE A 199 24.62 11.36 38.53
CA ILE A 199 23.98 11.00 37.26
C ILE A 199 22.62 11.69 37.15
N HIS A 200 22.46 12.58 36.16
CA HIS A 200 21.21 13.30 35.91
C HIS A 200 20.39 12.72 34.74
N SER A 201 21.03 11.96 33.86
CA SER A 201 20.35 11.26 32.77
C SER A 201 21.10 10.00 32.34
N ILE A 202 20.37 8.97 31.91
CA ILE A 202 20.97 7.81 31.25
C ILE A 202 21.05 8.09 29.75
N GLY A 203 22.26 8.09 29.20
CA GLY A 203 22.50 8.43 27.80
C GLY A 203 22.02 7.37 26.82
N SER A 204 21.94 7.75 25.54
CA SER A 204 21.38 6.86 24.52
C SER A 204 22.22 5.59 24.39
N SER A 205 21.53 4.46 24.17
CA SER A 205 22.13 3.12 24.08
C SER A 205 23.07 2.71 25.24
N CYS A 206 23.09 3.44 26.37
CA CYS A 206 24.11 3.27 27.42
C CYS A 206 24.22 1.85 27.99
N PHE A 207 23.10 1.12 27.99
CA PHE A 207 23.02 -0.28 28.40
C PHE A 207 22.37 -1.15 27.31
N LYS A 208 22.34 -0.71 26.06
CA LYS A 208 21.73 -1.47 24.97
C LYS A 208 22.35 -2.87 24.89
N GLU A 209 21.51 -3.89 24.73
CA GLU A 209 21.89 -5.31 24.65
C GLU A 209 22.64 -5.83 25.88
N ASN A 210 22.59 -5.13 27.02
CA ASN A 210 23.25 -5.56 28.23
C ASN A 210 22.51 -6.76 28.86
N GLN A 211 23.16 -7.92 28.80
CA GLN A 211 22.62 -9.19 29.31
C GLN A 211 22.92 -9.43 30.80
N LEU A 212 23.64 -8.52 31.45
CA LEU A 212 24.06 -8.66 32.85
C LEU A 212 23.13 -7.93 33.82
N ILE A 213 22.36 -6.95 33.31
CA ILE A 213 21.39 -6.21 34.10
C ILE A 213 20.11 -7.04 34.22
N SER A 214 19.72 -7.38 35.46
CA SER A 214 18.51 -8.14 35.77
C SER A 214 17.49 -7.34 36.59
N GLU A 215 17.94 -6.66 37.63
CA GLU A 215 17.15 -5.81 38.50
C GLU A 215 17.96 -4.57 38.87
N ILE A 216 17.39 -3.38 38.69
CA ILE A 216 18.08 -2.11 38.96
C ILE A 216 17.14 -1.08 39.61
N THR A 217 17.73 -0.25 40.47
CA THR A 217 17.08 0.95 41.02
C THR A 217 17.87 2.18 40.58
N LEU A 218 17.17 3.15 39.99
CA LEU A 218 17.76 4.42 39.55
C LEU A 218 17.75 5.44 40.70
N SER A 219 18.78 6.28 40.79
CA SER A 219 18.85 7.39 41.76
C SER A 219 17.78 8.47 41.51
N GLU A 220 17.41 9.21 42.56
CA GLU A 220 16.46 10.32 42.49
C GLU A 220 17.02 11.56 41.76
N SER A 221 18.32 11.58 41.44
CA SER A 221 18.94 12.60 40.57
C SER A 221 18.60 12.41 39.07
N ILE A 222 18.19 11.21 38.64
CA ILE A 222 17.95 10.91 37.21
C ILE A 222 16.61 11.51 36.75
N THR A 223 16.68 12.47 35.82
CA THR A 223 15.51 13.18 35.28
C THR A 223 15.13 12.76 33.86
N SER A 224 15.98 12.03 33.14
CA SER A 224 15.65 11.50 31.81
C SER A 224 16.37 10.20 31.45
N ILE A 225 15.69 9.34 30.69
CA ILE A 225 16.24 8.13 30.07
C ILE A 225 16.17 8.31 28.56
N LYS A 226 17.33 8.33 27.90
CA LYS A 226 17.43 8.63 26.48
C LYS A 226 17.19 7.42 25.58
N THR A 227 17.22 7.71 24.27
CA THR A 227 16.89 6.78 23.19
C THR A 227 17.64 5.46 23.31
N GLU A 228 16.94 4.33 23.22
CA GLU A 228 17.49 2.96 23.32
C GLU A 228 18.31 2.64 24.61
N ALA A 229 18.26 3.45 25.66
CA ALA A 229 19.14 3.33 26.82
C ALA A 229 19.23 1.90 27.42
N PHE A 230 18.12 1.17 27.49
CA PHE A 230 18.03 -0.22 27.95
C PHE A 230 17.44 -1.17 26.89
N ALA A 231 17.46 -0.78 25.61
CA ALA A 231 16.91 -1.59 24.55
C ALA A 231 17.60 -2.96 24.50
N TYR A 232 16.85 -4.04 24.31
CA TYR A 232 17.35 -5.41 24.22
C TYR A 232 18.07 -5.94 25.49
N CYS A 233 17.87 -5.31 26.66
CA CYS A 233 18.27 -5.89 27.96
C CYS A 233 17.36 -7.06 28.33
N ILE A 234 17.51 -8.20 27.64
CA ILE A 234 16.58 -9.34 27.74
C ILE A 234 16.51 -10.00 29.13
N ASN A 235 17.48 -9.75 30.00
CA ASN A 235 17.49 -10.26 31.38
C ASN A 235 16.92 -9.28 32.40
N LEU A 236 16.68 -8.02 32.01
CA LEU A 236 16.10 -7.00 32.87
C LEU A 236 14.61 -7.30 33.07
N THR A 237 14.25 -7.69 34.29
CA THR A 237 12.88 -8.10 34.66
C THR A 237 12.19 -7.12 35.61
N SER A 238 12.96 -6.28 36.31
CA SER A 238 12.46 -5.26 37.23
C SER A 238 13.31 -3.99 37.19
N ILE A 239 12.67 -2.83 37.12
CA ILE A 239 13.32 -1.52 37.24
C ILE A 239 12.48 -0.59 38.11
N ASN A 240 13.13 0.02 39.10
CA ASN A 240 12.53 1.09 39.89
C ASN A 240 12.93 2.45 39.30
N LEU A 241 11.95 3.14 38.71
CA LEU A 241 12.12 4.49 38.17
C LEU A 241 12.02 5.53 39.29
N PRO A 242 12.82 6.60 39.26
CA PRO A 242 12.83 7.62 40.30
C PRO A 242 11.65 8.58 40.14
N SER A 243 11.23 9.20 41.24
CA SER A 243 10.09 10.13 41.23
C SER A 243 10.36 11.40 40.41
N THR A 244 11.62 11.75 40.20
CA THR A 244 12.08 12.93 39.46
C THR A 244 12.15 12.75 37.94
N LEU A 245 11.90 11.54 37.41
CA LEU A 245 12.01 11.21 35.99
C LEU A 245 10.96 11.92 35.14
N LYS A 246 11.38 12.88 34.32
CA LYS A 246 10.48 13.71 33.49
C LYS A 246 10.22 13.14 32.09
N LYS A 247 11.20 12.42 31.53
CA LYS A 247 11.19 12.00 30.12
C LYS A 247 11.78 10.61 29.91
N ILE A 248 11.09 9.80 29.11
CA ILE A 248 11.60 8.54 28.54
C ILE A 248 11.51 8.67 27.01
N GLU A 249 12.65 8.60 26.35
CA GLU A 249 12.76 8.77 24.90
C GLU A 249 12.56 7.45 24.12
N ASP A 250 12.67 7.53 22.80
CA ASP A 250 12.31 6.47 21.87
C ASP A 250 13.07 5.17 22.15
N ASP A 251 12.39 4.03 22.02
CA ASP A 251 12.95 2.68 22.16
C ASP A 251 13.66 2.37 23.49
N ALA A 252 13.55 3.24 24.51
CA ALA A 252 14.36 3.15 25.74
C ALA A 252 14.31 1.79 26.45
N PHE A 253 13.17 1.09 26.41
CA PHE A 253 12.97 -0.25 26.97
C PHE A 253 12.50 -1.26 25.91
N LYS A 254 12.83 -1.05 24.63
CA LYS A 254 12.44 -1.95 23.54
C LYS A 254 12.93 -3.38 23.81
N LYS A 255 12.05 -4.37 23.68
CA LYS A 255 12.35 -5.81 23.81
C LYS A 255 13.02 -6.18 25.14
N VAL A 256 12.59 -5.56 26.23
CA VAL A 256 12.99 -5.91 27.60
C VAL A 256 11.98 -6.88 28.23
N ASN A 257 12.42 -7.74 29.15
CA ASN A 257 11.56 -8.74 29.82
C ASN A 257 10.94 -8.23 31.14
N LEU A 258 10.61 -6.94 31.21
CA LEU A 258 9.90 -6.38 32.36
C LEU A 258 8.58 -7.11 32.59
N LYS A 259 8.31 -7.52 33.83
CA LYS A 259 7.02 -8.12 34.21
C LYS A 259 5.96 -7.05 34.46
N THR A 260 6.35 -6.00 35.16
CA THR A 260 5.54 -4.83 35.49
C THR A 260 6.41 -3.57 35.44
N ILE A 261 5.80 -2.40 35.27
CA ILE A 261 6.49 -1.12 35.43
C ILE A 261 5.53 -0.05 35.95
N LYS A 262 6.04 0.81 36.83
CA LYS A 262 5.32 1.99 37.35
C LYS A 262 5.97 3.25 36.78
N LEU A 263 5.25 3.96 35.92
CA LEU A 263 5.68 5.27 35.44
C LEU A 263 5.44 6.32 36.55
N PRO A 264 6.45 7.14 36.90
CA PRO A 264 6.28 8.21 37.88
C PRO A 264 5.40 9.34 37.35
N ASP A 265 4.67 10.02 38.25
CA ASP A 265 3.70 11.08 37.91
C ASP A 265 4.35 12.33 37.27
N SER A 266 5.67 12.46 37.34
CA SER A 266 6.46 13.52 36.71
C SER A 266 6.61 13.35 35.19
N ILE A 267 6.30 12.17 34.63
CA ILE A 267 6.32 11.94 33.18
C ILE A 267 5.06 12.54 32.55
N THR A 268 5.28 13.42 31.57
CA THR A 268 4.22 14.02 30.74
C THR A 268 4.21 13.48 29.30
N THR A 269 5.31 12.89 28.83
CA THR A 269 5.44 12.35 27.47
C THR A 269 6.25 11.05 27.46
N LEU A 270 5.78 10.05 26.70
CA LEU A 270 6.57 8.86 26.33
C LEU A 270 6.94 8.91 24.85
N GLY A 271 8.19 8.57 24.54
CA GLY A 271 8.66 8.38 23.18
C GLY A 271 7.97 7.23 22.42
N SER A 272 8.36 7.08 21.16
CA SER A 272 7.92 5.99 20.29
C SER A 272 8.59 4.67 20.70
N SER A 273 7.88 3.56 20.56
CA SER A 273 8.38 2.20 20.77
C SER A 273 9.03 1.91 22.14
N VAL A 274 8.77 2.74 23.15
CA VAL A 274 9.42 2.66 24.47
C VAL A 274 9.38 1.25 25.06
N PHE A 275 8.24 0.56 25.01
CA PHE A 275 8.08 -0.82 25.49
C PHE A 275 7.76 -1.81 24.35
N GLU A 276 8.09 -1.48 23.10
CA GLU A 276 7.82 -2.35 21.95
C GLU A 276 8.50 -3.71 22.15
N GLY A 277 7.74 -4.80 22.04
CA GLY A 277 8.25 -6.16 22.14
C GLY A 277 8.54 -6.61 23.57
N CYS A 278 8.12 -5.89 24.60
CA CYS A 278 8.16 -6.35 25.99
C CYS A 278 7.12 -7.47 26.20
N THR A 279 7.42 -8.68 25.74
CA THR A 279 6.45 -9.80 25.67
C THR A 279 6.02 -10.31 27.05
N SER A 280 6.82 -10.06 28.08
CA SER A 280 6.56 -10.49 29.47
C SER A 280 5.78 -9.45 30.29
N LEU A 281 5.58 -8.24 29.76
CA LEU A 281 4.90 -7.14 30.45
C LEU A 281 3.41 -7.46 30.57
N SER A 282 2.95 -7.72 31.78
CA SER A 282 1.57 -8.12 32.05
C SER A 282 0.69 -6.96 32.56
N SER A 283 1.30 -5.98 33.22
CA SER A 283 0.64 -4.75 33.66
C SER A 283 1.58 -3.54 33.64
N ILE A 284 1.01 -2.36 33.44
CA ILE A 284 1.70 -1.08 33.53
C ILE A 284 0.83 -0.07 34.27
N TYR A 285 1.44 0.68 35.17
CA TYR A 285 0.83 1.87 35.74
C TYR A 285 1.28 3.10 34.93
N ILE A 286 0.31 3.74 34.26
CA ILE A 286 0.54 4.97 33.51
C ILE A 286 0.25 6.17 34.42
N SER A 287 1.18 7.14 34.40
CA SER A 287 1.06 8.42 35.11
C SER A 287 -0.27 9.11 34.82
N SER A 288 -0.90 9.66 35.85
CA SER A 288 -2.14 10.45 35.72
C SER A 288 -1.94 11.81 35.02
N ASN A 289 -0.68 12.23 34.82
CA ASN A 289 -0.31 13.47 34.14
C ASN A 289 0.20 13.25 32.72
N LEU A 290 0.18 12.00 32.20
CA LEU A 290 0.69 11.71 30.87
C LEU A 290 -0.19 12.37 29.81
N LEU A 291 0.40 13.24 28.98
CA LEU A 291 -0.28 13.99 27.92
C LEU A 291 -0.16 13.30 26.57
N ASN A 292 1.00 12.67 26.29
CA ASN A 292 1.34 12.10 24.98
C ASN A 292 1.93 10.69 25.08
N LEU A 293 1.42 9.76 24.27
CA LEU A 293 2.02 8.45 23.99
C LEU A 293 2.58 8.42 22.55
N GLY A 294 3.83 8.02 22.39
CA GLY A 294 4.46 7.86 21.06
C GLY A 294 3.93 6.66 20.26
N ASP A 295 4.39 6.56 19.02
CA ASP A 295 4.00 5.48 18.10
C ASP A 295 4.49 4.12 18.64
N ARG A 296 3.69 3.06 18.55
CA ARG A 296 4.06 1.68 18.90
C ARG A 296 4.56 1.47 20.34
N SER A 297 4.31 2.40 21.28
CA SER A 297 4.88 2.33 22.64
C SER A 297 4.62 1.00 23.37
N PHE A 298 3.53 0.28 23.07
CA PHE A 298 3.19 -1.03 23.63
C PHE A 298 2.96 -2.10 22.56
N ALA A 299 3.54 -1.95 21.37
CA ALA A 299 3.37 -2.90 20.28
C ALA A 299 4.06 -4.22 20.66
N PHE A 300 3.47 -5.35 20.29
CA PHE A 300 3.95 -6.70 20.58
C PHE A 300 4.08 -7.02 22.08
N CYS A 301 3.43 -6.28 22.97
CA CYS A 301 3.30 -6.61 24.41
C CYS A 301 2.28 -7.74 24.60
N LYS A 302 2.68 -8.96 24.22
CA LYS A 302 1.78 -10.12 24.10
C LYS A 302 1.12 -10.54 25.42
N SER A 303 1.72 -10.26 26.58
CA SER A 303 1.16 -10.61 27.90
C SER A 303 0.36 -9.49 28.56
N LEU A 304 0.32 -8.29 27.98
CA LEU A 304 -0.34 -7.13 28.57
C LEU A 304 -1.85 -7.35 28.57
N SER A 305 -2.43 -7.64 29.73
CA SER A 305 -3.84 -8.03 29.84
C SER A 305 -4.75 -6.88 30.28
N SER A 306 -4.20 -5.90 31.00
CA SER A 306 -4.90 -4.70 31.43
C SER A 306 -3.99 -3.47 31.36
N ILE A 307 -4.58 -2.35 30.93
CA ILE A 307 -3.94 -1.05 30.87
C ILE A 307 -5.03 0.00 31.06
N THR A 308 -4.78 0.96 31.96
CA THR A 308 -5.67 2.10 32.16
C THR A 308 -5.00 3.32 31.54
N LEU A 309 -5.61 3.88 30.50
CA LEU A 309 -5.15 5.13 29.90
C LEU A 309 -5.67 6.31 30.74
N PRO A 310 -4.82 7.30 31.08
CA PRO A 310 -5.21 8.41 31.94
C PRO A 310 -6.11 9.40 31.19
N SER A 311 -6.99 10.10 31.93
CA SER A 311 -7.89 11.12 31.36
C SER A 311 -7.19 12.39 30.88
N SER A 312 -5.95 12.61 31.31
CA SER A 312 -5.05 13.70 30.87
C SER A 312 -4.55 13.53 29.43
N LEU A 313 -4.67 12.33 28.86
CA LEU A 313 -4.06 11.98 27.58
C LEU A 313 -4.72 12.78 26.45
N THR A 314 -3.93 13.57 25.74
CA THR A 314 -4.36 14.41 24.63
C THR A 314 -3.96 13.85 23.28
N LEU A 315 -2.83 13.15 23.20
CA LEU A 315 -2.27 12.57 21.97
C LEU A 315 -1.84 11.12 22.18
N ILE A 316 -2.18 10.28 21.20
CA ILE A 316 -1.80 8.87 21.12
C ILE A 316 -1.17 8.66 19.74
N GLY A 317 0.00 8.03 19.69
CA GLY A 317 0.67 7.65 18.46
C GLY A 317 0.02 6.48 17.71
N ASN A 318 0.57 6.17 16.54
CA ASN A 318 0.11 5.07 15.70
C ASN A 318 0.46 3.70 16.29
N ASN A 319 -0.38 2.70 16.08
CA ASN A 319 -0.10 1.28 16.31
C ASN A 319 0.31 0.96 17.76
N ILE A 320 -0.18 1.72 18.76
CA ILE A 320 0.24 1.58 20.17
C ILE A 320 0.15 0.14 20.65
N PHE A 321 -0.89 -0.60 20.29
CA PHE A 321 -1.12 -1.99 20.73
C PHE A 321 -1.05 -3.01 19.58
N MET A 322 -0.32 -2.70 18.50
CA MET A 322 -0.15 -3.61 17.37
C MET A 322 0.36 -4.98 17.83
N ASN A 323 -0.30 -6.07 17.43
CA ASN A 323 0.01 -7.45 17.83
C ASN A 323 0.05 -7.69 19.35
N SER A 324 -0.58 -6.84 20.16
CA SER A 324 -0.74 -7.04 21.61
C SER A 324 -2.04 -7.80 21.86
N ARG A 325 -1.90 -9.12 22.06
CA ARG A 325 -3.03 -10.06 21.98
C ARG A 325 -3.77 -10.31 23.29
N SER A 326 -3.27 -9.86 24.45
CA SER A 326 -3.90 -10.20 25.74
C SER A 326 -4.87 -9.13 26.29
N ILE A 327 -4.93 -7.94 25.68
CA ILE A 327 -5.83 -6.86 26.13
C ILE A 327 -7.28 -7.25 25.80
N GLN A 328 -8.11 -7.46 26.82
CA GLN A 328 -9.51 -7.86 26.65
C GLN A 328 -10.48 -6.68 26.61
N SER A 329 -10.21 -5.63 27.36
CA SER A 329 -11.03 -4.42 27.42
C SER A 329 -10.16 -3.19 27.65
N MET A 330 -10.54 -2.08 27.03
CA MET A 330 -9.89 -0.78 27.20
C MET A 330 -10.93 0.33 27.13
N ASP A 331 -10.84 1.28 28.06
CA ASP A 331 -11.57 2.53 28.00
C ASP A 331 -10.65 3.57 27.32
N ILE A 332 -11.13 4.17 26.23
CA ILE A 332 -10.41 5.22 25.50
C ILE A 332 -10.76 6.58 26.15
N PRO A 333 -9.77 7.38 26.62
CA PRO A 333 -10.01 8.63 27.32
C PRO A 333 -10.85 9.67 26.55
N ASN A 334 -11.65 10.44 27.28
CA ASN A 334 -12.60 11.42 26.70
C ASN A 334 -11.95 12.63 26.02
N ASN A 335 -10.72 13.00 26.38
CA ASN A 335 -10.06 14.24 25.95
C ASN A 335 -9.10 14.06 24.77
N LEU A 336 -9.14 12.91 24.09
CA LEU A 336 -8.21 12.61 23.01
C LEU A 336 -8.50 13.47 21.79
N THR A 337 -7.52 14.28 21.42
CA THR A 337 -7.49 14.94 20.12
C THR A 337 -6.68 14.03 19.19
N ILE A 338 -7.35 13.13 18.48
CA ILE A 338 -6.67 12.24 17.54
C ILE A 338 -6.25 13.10 16.34
N GLN A 339 -4.99 13.52 16.30
CA GLN A 339 -4.47 14.41 15.24
C GLN A 339 -4.02 13.65 13.99
N ASN A 340 -3.75 12.33 14.11
CA ASN A 340 -3.24 11.49 13.04
C ASN A 340 -4.17 10.31 12.73
N ASP A 341 -3.92 9.63 11.61
CA ASP A 341 -4.61 8.45 11.09
C ASP A 341 -4.29 7.18 11.91
N ASN A 342 -4.45 7.26 13.23
CA ASN A 342 -3.92 6.30 14.19
C ASN A 342 -4.78 5.01 14.28
N CYS A 343 -4.23 3.87 13.86
CA CYS A 343 -4.69 2.56 14.34
C CYS A 343 -4.29 2.38 15.81
N PHE A 344 -5.24 2.18 16.72
CA PHE A 344 -4.90 1.73 18.09
C PHE A 344 -4.50 0.25 18.11
N PHE A 345 -5.17 -0.55 17.27
CA PHE A 345 -5.09 -2.00 17.26
C PHE A 345 -4.90 -2.49 15.82
N VAL A 346 -3.86 -3.30 15.60
CA VAL A 346 -3.64 -4.04 14.36
C VAL A 346 -3.28 -5.47 14.77
N ASN A 347 -4.05 -6.46 14.30
CA ASN A 347 -3.87 -7.88 14.64
C ASN A 347 -3.94 -8.20 16.15
N SER A 348 -4.90 -7.59 16.86
CA SER A 348 -5.17 -7.83 18.29
C SER A 348 -6.44 -8.67 18.45
N ASP A 349 -6.27 -9.99 18.52
CA ASP A 349 -7.34 -10.99 18.31
C ASP A 349 -8.37 -11.15 19.46
N ILE A 350 -8.22 -10.43 20.58
CA ILE A 350 -8.97 -10.72 21.84
C ILE A 350 -9.67 -9.47 22.44
N LEU A 351 -9.79 -8.35 21.71
CA LEU A 351 -10.52 -7.19 22.26
C LEU A 351 -12.03 -7.42 22.27
N LEU A 352 -12.56 -7.83 23.44
CA LEU A 352 -13.96 -8.14 23.67
C LEU A 352 -14.85 -6.90 23.76
N LYS A 353 -14.30 -5.74 24.17
CA LYS A 353 -15.06 -4.49 24.33
C LYS A 353 -14.15 -3.25 24.24
N VAL A 354 -14.38 -2.39 23.26
CA VAL A 354 -13.86 -1.01 23.22
C VAL A 354 -15.02 -0.07 23.53
N LYS A 355 -14.93 0.71 24.62
CA LYS A 355 -15.85 1.82 24.84
C LYS A 355 -15.26 3.07 24.21
N LEU A 356 -15.89 3.55 23.13
CA LEU A 356 -15.57 4.84 22.55
C LEU A 356 -16.11 5.96 23.46
N PRO A 357 -15.35 7.04 23.67
CA PRO A 357 -15.75 8.10 24.57
C PRO A 357 -16.97 8.86 24.02
N PRO A 358 -17.92 9.26 24.87
CA PRO A 358 -19.16 9.93 24.45
C PRO A 358 -18.95 11.30 23.79
N LEU A 359 -17.80 11.95 24.00
CA LEU A 359 -17.46 13.28 23.45
C LEU A 359 -16.67 13.22 22.13
N LEU A 360 -16.52 12.04 21.51
CA LEU A 360 -15.73 11.88 20.30
C LEU A 360 -16.44 12.48 19.06
N LEU A 361 -15.95 13.64 18.59
CA LEU A 361 -16.53 14.35 17.44
C LEU A 361 -16.26 13.69 16.08
N LYS A 362 -15.15 12.95 15.95
CA LYS A 362 -14.67 12.32 14.72
C LYS A 362 -13.91 11.03 15.02
N LEU A 363 -14.14 9.98 14.22
CA LEU A 363 -13.28 8.80 14.14
C LEU A 363 -12.36 8.93 12.92
N ASN A 364 -11.05 8.94 13.13
CA ASN A 364 -10.05 9.08 12.07
C ASN A 364 -9.83 7.77 11.32
N SER A 365 -9.06 7.82 10.23
CA SER A 365 -8.89 6.62 9.42
C SER A 365 -8.25 5.51 10.23
N THR A 366 -8.67 4.29 9.92
CA THR A 366 -8.13 3.05 10.49
C THR A 366 -8.22 2.89 12.02
N THR A 367 -8.95 3.77 12.73
CA THR A 367 -9.14 3.73 14.20
C THR A 367 -9.52 2.32 14.70
N LEU A 368 -10.39 1.64 13.95
CA LEU A 368 -10.87 0.28 14.21
C LEU A 368 -10.69 -0.63 12.99
N SER A 369 -9.73 -0.33 12.10
CA SER A 369 -9.42 -1.27 11.01
C SER A 369 -8.91 -2.58 11.59
N SER A 370 -9.31 -3.70 11.00
CA SER A 370 -8.92 -5.04 11.46
C SER A 370 -9.39 -5.36 12.89
N TYR A 371 -10.45 -4.70 13.37
CA TYR A 371 -11.06 -5.03 14.65
C TYR A 371 -11.67 -6.44 14.60
N ASN A 372 -11.06 -7.39 15.32
CA ASN A 372 -11.27 -8.83 15.16
C ASN A 372 -12.37 -9.45 16.05
N ASN A 373 -13.35 -8.66 16.51
CA ASN A 373 -14.41 -9.21 17.37
C ASN A 373 -15.67 -9.58 16.59
N ASN A 374 -15.79 -10.88 16.31
CA ASN A 374 -16.91 -11.49 15.58
C ASN A 374 -18.30 -11.30 16.26
N ASN A 375 -18.37 -10.96 17.55
CA ASN A 375 -19.60 -11.06 18.35
C ASN A 375 -20.15 -9.72 18.89
N THR A 376 -19.71 -8.57 18.38
CA THR A 376 -20.11 -7.28 18.96
C THR A 376 -20.90 -6.38 18.00
N ILE A 377 -22.01 -5.84 18.52
CA ILE A 377 -22.64 -4.63 18.01
C ILE A 377 -21.75 -3.46 18.44
N ILE A 378 -21.29 -2.62 17.51
CA ILE A 378 -20.62 -1.36 17.84
C ILE A 378 -21.64 -0.23 17.75
N SER A 379 -21.87 0.47 18.86
CA SER A 379 -22.65 1.72 18.86
C SER A 379 -21.70 2.92 18.78
N ILE A 380 -21.84 3.71 17.71
CA ILE A 380 -21.06 4.94 17.54
C ILE A 380 -21.62 6.01 18.50
N PRO A 381 -20.76 6.72 19.27
CA PRO A 381 -21.20 7.77 20.17
C PRO A 381 -22.11 8.80 19.50
N SER A 382 -23.11 9.28 20.24
CA SER A 382 -24.13 10.20 19.70
C SER A 382 -23.53 11.49 19.15
N ASN A 383 -22.42 11.97 19.70
CA ASN A 383 -21.74 13.21 19.29
C ASN A 383 -20.80 13.05 18.09
N CYS A 384 -20.62 11.84 17.55
CA CYS A 384 -19.75 11.61 16.40
C CYS A 384 -20.42 12.10 15.11
N SER A 385 -19.76 13.02 14.40
CA SER A 385 -20.27 13.65 13.18
C SER A 385 -19.59 13.14 11.90
N VAL A 386 -18.41 12.53 12.01
CA VAL A 386 -17.60 12.09 10.87
C VAL A 386 -16.93 10.74 11.16
N LEU A 387 -17.12 9.78 10.24
CA LEU A 387 -16.28 8.58 10.14
C LEU A 387 -15.31 8.77 8.97
N SER A 388 -14.02 8.56 9.19
CA SER A 388 -13.00 8.80 8.16
C SER A 388 -12.74 7.56 7.29
N ASN A 389 -11.83 7.71 6.34
CA ASN A 389 -11.49 6.64 5.39
C ASN A 389 -11.05 5.36 6.13
N TYR A 390 -11.38 4.17 5.67
CA TYR A 390 -10.90 2.91 6.26
C TYR A 390 -11.22 2.70 7.76
N CYS A 391 -12.13 3.48 8.37
CA CYS A 391 -12.36 3.48 9.82
C CYS A 391 -12.68 2.09 10.39
N PHE A 392 -13.40 1.27 9.63
CA PHE A 392 -13.80 -0.10 9.94
C PHE A 392 -13.37 -1.08 8.83
N GLU A 393 -12.31 -0.77 8.08
CA GLU A 393 -11.82 -1.67 7.04
C GLU A 393 -11.40 -3.02 7.65
N SER A 394 -11.75 -4.14 7.00
CA SER A 394 -11.40 -5.50 7.43
C SER A 394 -11.86 -5.82 8.86
N SER A 395 -12.84 -5.09 9.39
CA SER A 395 -13.38 -5.34 10.72
C SER A 395 -14.31 -6.55 10.71
N LEU A 396 -14.22 -7.39 11.74
CA LEU A 396 -15.06 -8.57 11.85
C LEU A 396 -16.41 -8.30 12.53
N ILE A 397 -16.81 -7.03 12.64
CA ILE A 397 -18.09 -6.64 13.23
C ILE A 397 -19.25 -7.10 12.38
N GLN A 398 -20.30 -7.63 13.02
CA GLN A 398 -21.50 -8.10 12.30
C GLN A 398 -22.61 -7.05 12.23
N SER A 399 -22.59 -6.06 13.13
CA SER A 399 -23.57 -4.97 13.16
C SER A 399 -22.96 -3.69 13.75
N ILE A 400 -23.48 -2.56 13.29
CA ILE A 400 -23.07 -1.23 13.72
C ILE A 400 -24.30 -0.33 13.85
N GLU A 401 -24.36 0.43 14.95
CA GLU A 401 -25.37 1.46 15.17
C GLU A 401 -24.72 2.83 14.94
N LEU A 402 -25.07 3.46 13.82
CA LEU A 402 -24.58 4.78 13.44
C LEU A 402 -25.42 5.88 14.10
N SER A 403 -24.76 6.91 14.63
CA SER A 403 -25.44 8.10 15.18
C SER A 403 -26.15 8.88 14.07
N THR A 404 -27.30 9.47 14.39
CA THR A 404 -28.04 10.37 13.49
C THR A 404 -27.31 11.68 13.20
N LEU A 405 -26.27 12.03 13.98
CA LEU A 405 -25.46 13.23 13.77
C LEU A 405 -24.32 13.04 12.76
N ILE A 406 -24.10 11.82 12.24
CA ILE A 406 -23.07 11.58 11.22
C ILE A 406 -23.46 12.30 9.93
N THR A 407 -22.62 13.22 9.49
CA THR A 407 -22.79 14.03 8.28
C THR A 407 -21.83 13.63 7.16
N SER A 408 -20.79 12.86 7.48
CA SER A 408 -19.79 12.40 6.50
C SER A 408 -19.25 11.01 6.83
N LEU A 409 -19.09 10.19 5.80
CA LEU A 409 -18.38 8.90 5.82
C LEU A 409 -17.19 8.98 4.85
N GLY A 410 -16.06 8.37 5.23
CA GLY A 410 -14.87 8.31 4.39
C GLY A 410 -14.84 7.11 3.43
N ASN A 411 -13.98 7.18 2.43
CA ASN A 411 -13.76 6.12 1.45
C ASN A 411 -13.35 4.82 2.14
N ASN A 412 -13.84 3.68 1.64
CA ASN A 412 -13.53 2.36 2.20
C ASN A 412 -13.89 2.19 3.69
N CYS A 413 -14.74 3.06 4.27
CA CYS A 413 -15.00 3.08 5.71
C CYS A 413 -15.41 1.70 6.26
N PHE A 414 -16.20 0.91 5.52
CA PHE A 414 -16.60 -0.45 5.92
C PHE A 414 -16.07 -1.54 4.98
N CYS A 415 -15.10 -1.24 4.12
CA CYS A 415 -14.57 -2.19 3.13
C CYS A 415 -14.07 -3.48 3.81
N LYS A 416 -14.36 -4.65 3.25
CA LYS A 416 -14.01 -5.99 3.79
C LYS A 416 -14.56 -6.27 5.19
N SER A 417 -15.58 -5.54 5.66
CA SER A 417 -16.17 -5.81 6.96
C SER A 417 -17.13 -7.00 6.94
N ASN A 418 -17.31 -7.65 8.09
CA ASN A 418 -18.29 -8.74 8.27
C ASN A 418 -19.72 -8.24 8.55
N LEU A 419 -20.02 -6.98 8.23
CA LEU A 419 -21.33 -6.39 8.49
C LEU A 419 -22.41 -7.18 7.76
N THR A 420 -23.47 -7.52 8.49
CA THR A 420 -24.63 -8.25 7.93
C THR A 420 -25.79 -7.31 7.59
N LYS A 421 -25.91 -6.20 8.31
CA LYS A 421 -26.92 -5.17 8.10
C LYS A 421 -26.38 -3.80 8.53
N VAL A 422 -26.70 -2.77 7.77
CA VAL A 422 -26.34 -1.37 8.08
C VAL A 422 -27.52 -0.44 7.82
N ILE A 423 -27.78 0.47 8.75
CA ILE A 423 -28.72 1.58 8.56
C ILE A 423 -27.90 2.85 8.45
N LEU A 424 -27.86 3.45 7.25
CA LEU A 424 -27.12 4.69 7.03
C LEU A 424 -27.95 5.90 7.55
N PRO A 425 -27.31 6.88 8.21
CA PRO A 425 -27.95 8.09 8.68
C PRO A 425 -28.66 8.86 7.55
N SER A 426 -29.89 9.33 7.81
CA SER A 426 -30.67 10.11 6.83
C SER A 426 -30.09 11.50 6.53
N SER A 427 -29.16 11.97 7.36
CA SER A 427 -28.40 13.22 7.21
C SER A 427 -27.37 13.19 6.08
N LEU A 428 -26.99 12.01 5.57
CA LEU A 428 -25.99 11.87 4.51
C LEU A 428 -26.55 12.28 3.15
N SER A 429 -25.94 13.28 2.51
CA SER A 429 -26.28 13.71 1.14
C SER A 429 -25.53 12.94 0.05
N SER A 430 -24.42 12.29 0.41
CA SER A 430 -23.55 11.54 -0.50
C SER A 430 -22.91 10.36 0.22
N LEU A 431 -22.59 9.31 -0.53
CA LEU A 431 -21.77 8.20 -0.07
C LEU A 431 -20.35 8.30 -0.65
N PRO A 432 -19.34 7.78 0.05
CA PRO A 432 -17.97 7.71 -0.43
C PRO A 432 -17.72 6.48 -1.30
N ILE A 433 -16.59 6.45 -1.99
CA ILE A 433 -16.16 5.35 -2.88
C ILE A 433 -15.88 4.09 -2.05
N SER A 434 -16.24 2.93 -2.60
CA SER A 434 -15.94 1.61 -2.01
C SER A 434 -16.44 1.43 -0.57
N LEU A 435 -17.51 2.12 -0.17
CA LEU A 435 -17.98 2.13 1.22
C LEU A 435 -18.14 0.72 1.81
N PHE A 436 -18.74 -0.20 1.06
CA PHE A 436 -18.97 -1.60 1.43
C PHE A 436 -18.31 -2.60 0.46
N GLU A 437 -17.27 -2.21 -0.26
CA GLU A 437 -16.56 -3.12 -1.16
C GLU A 437 -16.07 -4.36 -0.38
N ASN A 438 -16.22 -5.55 -0.95
CA ASN A 438 -15.85 -6.83 -0.32
C ASN A 438 -16.55 -7.14 1.02
N CYS A 439 -17.69 -6.51 1.33
CA CYS A 439 -18.52 -6.89 2.47
C CYS A 439 -19.32 -8.17 2.15
N PHE A 440 -18.64 -9.32 2.14
CA PHE A 440 -19.20 -10.60 1.68
C PHE A 440 -20.44 -11.07 2.46
N TYR A 441 -20.64 -10.60 3.69
CA TYR A 441 -21.74 -11.01 4.56
C TYR A 441 -22.90 -10.01 4.61
N LEU A 442 -22.82 -8.90 3.88
CA LEU A 442 -23.81 -7.81 3.92
C LEU A 442 -25.09 -8.22 3.20
N LYS A 443 -26.16 -8.43 3.98
CA LYS A 443 -27.47 -8.88 3.49
C LYS A 443 -28.42 -7.74 3.17
N SER A 444 -28.30 -6.61 3.85
CA SER A 444 -29.19 -5.46 3.66
C SER A 444 -28.54 -4.15 4.08
N VAL A 445 -28.85 -3.09 3.33
CA VAL A 445 -28.45 -1.72 3.65
C VAL A 445 -29.65 -0.80 3.47
N GLN A 446 -29.94 0.01 4.48
CA GLN A 446 -30.92 1.09 4.36
C GLN A 446 -30.20 2.37 3.93
N LEU A 447 -30.45 2.81 2.69
CA LEU A 447 -29.85 3.99 2.09
C LEU A 447 -30.56 5.30 2.52
N PRO A 448 -29.84 6.44 2.63
CA PRO A 448 -30.44 7.75 2.87
C PRO A 448 -31.33 8.18 1.71
N SER A 449 -32.51 8.77 2.00
CA SER A 449 -33.51 9.11 0.96
C SER A 449 -33.12 10.29 0.06
N SER A 450 -32.14 11.11 0.44
CA SER A 450 -31.67 12.28 -0.32
C SER A 450 -30.53 11.98 -1.30
N LEU A 451 -30.01 10.75 -1.27
CA LEU A 451 -28.82 10.34 -2.01
C LEU A 451 -29.01 10.46 -3.53
N GLN A 452 -28.07 11.13 -4.21
CA GLN A 452 -28.15 11.36 -5.67
C GLN A 452 -27.40 10.32 -6.50
N ILE A 453 -26.37 9.70 -5.93
CA ILE A 453 -25.42 8.83 -6.64
C ILE A 453 -25.14 7.59 -5.79
N ILE A 454 -25.13 6.41 -6.41
CA ILE A 454 -24.45 5.23 -5.85
C ILE A 454 -23.01 5.25 -6.37
N PRO A 455 -22.00 5.48 -5.50
CA PRO A 455 -20.63 5.71 -5.94
C PRO A 455 -19.93 4.47 -6.49
N LYS A 456 -18.78 4.71 -7.12
CA LYS A 456 -17.86 3.68 -7.61
C LYS A 456 -17.59 2.59 -6.56
N TYR A 457 -17.77 1.34 -6.98
CA TYR A 457 -17.57 0.10 -6.19
C TYR A 457 -18.27 0.03 -4.84
N CYS A 458 -19.29 0.86 -4.58
CA CYS A 458 -19.89 1.00 -3.25
C CYS A 458 -20.35 -0.33 -2.63
N PHE A 459 -20.90 -1.27 -3.43
CA PHE A 459 -21.34 -2.60 -3.02
C PHE A 459 -20.63 -3.73 -3.78
N SER A 460 -19.51 -3.44 -4.43
CA SER A 460 -18.80 -4.47 -5.20
C SER A 460 -18.42 -5.65 -4.29
N HIS A 461 -18.62 -6.88 -4.78
CA HIS A 461 -18.39 -8.13 -4.04
C HIS A 461 -19.25 -8.30 -2.77
N CYS A 462 -20.38 -7.58 -2.62
CA CYS A 462 -21.37 -7.85 -1.57
C CYS A 462 -22.16 -9.14 -1.86
N ASN A 463 -21.51 -10.30 -1.74
CA ASN A 463 -22.04 -11.60 -2.15
C ASN A 463 -23.23 -12.11 -1.34
N ALA A 464 -23.56 -11.53 -0.18
CA ALA A 464 -24.76 -11.88 0.57
C ALA A 464 -25.96 -10.94 0.31
N LEU A 465 -25.78 -9.89 -0.50
CA LEU A 465 -26.81 -8.91 -0.79
C LEU A 465 -27.82 -9.49 -1.79
N PHE A 466 -28.99 -9.89 -1.29
CA PHE A 466 -30.01 -10.55 -2.10
C PHE A 466 -30.88 -9.58 -2.92
N SER A 467 -31.19 -8.42 -2.35
CA SER A 467 -31.94 -7.35 -3.00
C SER A 467 -31.58 -5.99 -2.43
N ILE A 468 -31.82 -4.94 -3.21
CA ILE A 468 -31.65 -3.55 -2.75
C ILE A 468 -32.69 -2.64 -3.39
N THR A 469 -33.21 -1.70 -2.59
CA THR A 469 -34.10 -0.63 -3.04
C THR A 469 -33.32 0.68 -3.09
N LEU A 470 -33.22 1.28 -4.28
CA LEU A 470 -32.57 2.57 -4.46
C LEU A 470 -33.55 3.72 -4.19
N PRO A 471 -33.14 4.76 -3.45
CA PRO A 471 -33.95 5.96 -3.27
C PRO A 471 -34.34 6.60 -4.61
N ILE A 472 -35.56 7.13 -4.70
CA ILE A 472 -36.12 7.85 -5.88
C ILE A 472 -35.24 9.04 -6.33
N SER A 473 -34.44 9.59 -5.43
CA SER A 473 -33.51 10.70 -5.69
C SER A 473 -32.26 10.29 -6.48
N ILE A 474 -31.96 9.00 -6.61
CA ILE A 474 -30.78 8.52 -7.34
C ILE A 474 -30.94 8.85 -8.83
N THR A 475 -29.90 9.49 -9.39
CA THR A 475 -29.80 9.87 -10.81
C THR A 475 -28.66 9.14 -11.53
N MET A 476 -27.74 8.52 -10.78
CA MET A 476 -26.56 7.84 -11.32
C MET A 476 -26.19 6.63 -10.46
N ILE A 477 -25.89 5.52 -11.13
CA ILE A 477 -25.18 4.38 -10.54
C ILE A 477 -23.83 4.33 -11.23
N ASP A 478 -22.77 4.57 -10.46
CA ASP A 478 -21.42 4.74 -10.98
C ASP A 478 -20.71 3.39 -11.19
N GLU A 479 -19.48 3.46 -11.67
CA GLU A 479 -18.64 2.32 -12.04
C GLU A 479 -18.61 1.20 -10.99
N GLY A 480 -18.94 -0.03 -11.42
CA GLY A 480 -18.84 -1.24 -10.63
C GLY A 480 -19.61 -1.23 -9.31
N ALA A 481 -20.61 -0.35 -9.15
CA ALA A 481 -21.32 -0.16 -7.89
C ALA A 481 -21.87 -1.48 -7.30
N PHE A 482 -22.32 -2.41 -8.15
CA PHE A 482 -22.81 -3.75 -7.78
C PHE A 482 -22.03 -4.87 -8.46
N SER A 483 -20.80 -4.63 -8.93
CA SER A 483 -20.02 -5.67 -9.61
C SER A 483 -19.75 -6.84 -8.65
N ASN A 484 -19.80 -8.06 -9.16
CA ASN A 484 -19.63 -9.28 -8.38
C ASN A 484 -20.63 -9.41 -7.21
N CYS A 485 -21.80 -8.77 -7.24
CA CYS A 485 -22.89 -9.07 -6.31
C CYS A 485 -23.59 -10.39 -6.70
N SER A 486 -22.91 -11.53 -6.52
CA SER A 486 -23.31 -12.81 -7.11
C SER A 486 -24.68 -13.34 -6.66
N HIS A 487 -25.20 -12.95 -5.50
CA HIS A 487 -26.51 -13.40 -5.01
C HIS A 487 -27.63 -12.36 -5.19
N LEU A 488 -27.35 -11.25 -5.88
CA LEU A 488 -28.32 -10.20 -6.13
C LEU A 488 -29.38 -10.70 -7.12
N THR A 489 -30.64 -10.77 -6.67
CA THR A 489 -31.78 -11.26 -7.46
C THR A 489 -32.75 -10.16 -7.87
N SER A 490 -32.74 -9.02 -7.20
CA SER A 490 -33.55 -7.86 -7.58
C SER A 490 -32.92 -6.54 -7.15
N VAL A 491 -33.11 -5.54 -8.00
CA VAL A 491 -32.71 -4.14 -7.75
C VAL A 491 -33.88 -3.27 -8.12
N GLU A 492 -34.46 -2.59 -7.13
CA GLU A 492 -35.51 -1.60 -7.39
C GLU A 492 -34.84 -0.26 -7.72
N LEU A 493 -34.85 0.07 -9.01
CA LEU A 493 -34.20 1.26 -9.55
C LEU A 493 -35.03 2.52 -9.33
N SER A 494 -34.35 3.65 -9.20
CA SER A 494 -34.98 4.97 -9.26
C SER A 494 -35.42 5.30 -10.70
N PRO A 495 -36.62 5.87 -10.91
CA PRO A 495 -37.08 6.29 -12.24
C PRO A 495 -36.29 7.47 -12.80
N ASN A 496 -35.48 8.15 -11.97
CA ASN A 496 -34.71 9.33 -12.35
C ASN A 496 -33.27 9.01 -12.80
N ILE A 497 -32.89 7.73 -12.87
CA ILE A 497 -31.55 7.32 -13.30
C ILE A 497 -31.32 7.71 -14.75
N ARG A 498 -30.22 8.42 -14.98
CA ARG A 498 -29.76 8.88 -16.31
C ARG A 498 -28.52 8.13 -16.78
N ILE A 499 -27.72 7.60 -15.84
CA ILE A 499 -26.42 7.00 -16.11
C ILE A 499 -26.29 5.71 -15.30
N ILE A 500 -25.91 4.63 -16.00
CA ILE A 500 -25.45 3.36 -15.43
C ILE A 500 -24.02 3.13 -15.94
N GLY A 501 -23.07 3.14 -15.02
CA GLY A 501 -21.63 3.14 -15.32
C GLY A 501 -21.05 1.79 -15.79
N TYR A 502 -19.76 1.83 -16.08
CA TYR A 502 -18.94 0.66 -16.44
C TYR A 502 -19.06 -0.46 -15.40
N SER A 503 -19.19 -1.72 -15.83
CA SER A 503 -19.25 -2.93 -14.99
C SER A 503 -20.26 -2.88 -13.84
N CYS A 504 -21.29 -2.02 -13.94
CA CYS A 504 -22.17 -1.73 -12.80
C CYS A 504 -22.82 -2.99 -12.19
N PHE A 505 -23.25 -3.94 -13.01
CA PHE A 505 -23.83 -5.22 -12.61
C PHE A 505 -23.03 -6.42 -13.14
N GLU A 506 -21.74 -6.23 -13.47
CA GLU A 506 -20.85 -7.33 -13.88
C GLU A 506 -20.91 -8.46 -12.85
N ASP A 507 -20.99 -9.71 -13.31
CA ASP A 507 -21.06 -10.93 -12.50
C ASP A 507 -22.18 -10.94 -11.43
N CYS A 508 -23.26 -10.19 -11.64
CA CYS A 508 -24.53 -10.37 -10.92
C CYS A 508 -25.23 -11.65 -11.39
N SER A 509 -24.60 -12.80 -11.14
CA SER A 509 -24.92 -14.09 -11.76
C SER A 509 -26.28 -14.67 -11.40
N PHE A 510 -26.96 -14.16 -10.37
CA PHE A 510 -28.33 -14.56 -9.97
C PHE A 510 -29.42 -13.56 -10.36
N LEU A 511 -29.09 -12.44 -11.03
CA LEU A 511 -30.05 -11.43 -11.43
C LEU A 511 -30.87 -11.92 -12.65
N PRO A 512 -32.18 -12.20 -12.52
CA PRO A 512 -32.97 -12.79 -13.59
C PRO A 512 -33.45 -11.76 -14.63
N THR A 513 -33.63 -10.51 -14.21
CA THR A 513 -34.08 -9.37 -15.03
C THR A 513 -33.78 -8.05 -14.32
N LEU A 514 -33.83 -6.93 -15.05
CA LEU A 514 -33.73 -5.58 -14.51
C LEU A 514 -34.64 -4.62 -15.28
N GLN A 515 -35.42 -3.80 -14.56
CA GLN A 515 -36.40 -2.90 -15.16
C GLN A 515 -35.74 -1.60 -15.65
N LEU A 516 -35.31 -1.57 -16.91
CA LEU A 516 -34.68 -0.39 -17.52
C LEU A 516 -35.59 0.40 -18.47
N GLU A 517 -36.70 -0.20 -18.91
CA GLU A 517 -37.55 0.30 -20.02
C GLU A 517 -38.06 1.74 -19.82
N SER A 518 -38.39 2.12 -18.59
CA SER A 518 -38.93 3.44 -18.25
C SER A 518 -37.86 4.50 -17.98
N LEU A 519 -36.57 4.13 -17.98
CA LEU A 519 -35.48 5.02 -17.61
C LEU A 519 -35.05 5.92 -18.77
N PRO A 520 -34.72 7.20 -18.53
CA PRO A 520 -34.20 8.11 -19.55
C PRO A 520 -32.70 7.90 -19.82
N LEU A 521 -32.26 6.66 -20.07
CA LEU A 521 -30.86 6.32 -20.34
C LEU A 521 -30.48 6.64 -21.78
N ILE A 522 -29.38 7.36 -21.97
CA ILE A 522 -28.77 7.57 -23.29
C ILE A 522 -27.74 6.47 -23.60
N THR A 523 -27.01 6.01 -22.58
CA THR A 523 -25.94 5.02 -22.71
C THR A 523 -25.97 4.04 -21.53
N ILE A 524 -25.59 2.79 -21.78
CA ILE A 524 -25.23 1.80 -20.75
C ILE A 524 -23.73 1.54 -20.88
N GLY A 525 -22.99 1.60 -19.76
CA GLY A 525 -21.54 1.44 -19.75
C GLY A 525 -21.03 0.07 -20.22
N ASP A 526 -19.73 -0.01 -20.53
CA ASP A 526 -19.08 -1.26 -20.93
C ASP A 526 -19.22 -2.32 -19.81
N GLU A 527 -19.32 -3.60 -20.18
CA GLU A 527 -19.39 -4.75 -19.27
C GLU A 527 -20.53 -4.71 -18.23
N CYS A 528 -21.49 -3.80 -18.38
CA CYS A 528 -22.50 -3.51 -17.36
C CYS A 528 -23.30 -4.75 -16.91
N PHE A 529 -23.60 -5.69 -17.81
CA PHE A 529 -24.26 -6.96 -17.50
C PHE A 529 -23.40 -8.17 -17.89
N CYS A 530 -22.09 -7.99 -18.06
CA CYS A 530 -21.19 -9.11 -18.37
C CYS A 530 -21.28 -10.15 -17.25
N GLY A 531 -21.44 -11.43 -17.57
CA GLY A 531 -21.52 -12.52 -16.59
C GLY A 531 -22.82 -12.59 -15.77
N CYS A 532 -23.88 -11.86 -16.16
CA CYS A 532 -25.22 -12.02 -15.58
C CYS A 532 -25.88 -13.34 -16.03
N ASN A 533 -25.36 -14.48 -15.56
CA ASN A 533 -25.69 -15.82 -16.04
C ASN A 533 -27.16 -16.23 -15.85
N ALA A 534 -27.89 -15.62 -14.89
CA ALA A 534 -29.31 -15.86 -14.69
C ALA A 534 -30.23 -14.92 -15.50
N LEU A 535 -29.68 -13.91 -16.19
CA LEU A 535 -30.46 -12.91 -16.92
C LEU A 535 -31.21 -13.56 -18.08
N LYS A 536 -32.54 -13.67 -17.98
CA LYS A 536 -33.37 -14.35 -18.99
C LYS A 536 -33.91 -13.41 -20.07
N THR A 537 -34.27 -12.21 -19.64
CA THR A 537 -34.85 -11.15 -20.47
C THR A 537 -34.50 -9.78 -19.90
N ILE A 538 -34.28 -8.80 -20.77
CA ILE A 538 -34.09 -7.40 -20.39
C ILE A 538 -34.76 -6.49 -21.41
N ASN A 539 -35.56 -5.54 -20.93
CA ASN A 539 -36.20 -4.53 -21.77
C ASN A 539 -35.39 -3.24 -21.67
N LEU A 540 -34.79 -2.83 -22.79
CA LEU A 540 -33.99 -1.62 -22.88
C LEU A 540 -34.88 -0.39 -23.13
N PRO A 541 -34.52 0.79 -22.58
CA PRO A 541 -35.28 2.01 -22.81
C PRO A 541 -35.19 2.47 -24.26
N SER A 542 -36.29 3.01 -24.80
CA SER A 542 -36.39 3.50 -26.17
C SER A 542 -35.53 4.73 -26.47
N SER A 543 -35.06 5.43 -25.42
CA SER A 543 -34.18 6.60 -25.54
C SER A 543 -32.69 6.24 -25.71
N LEU A 544 -32.33 4.97 -25.56
CA LEU A 544 -30.95 4.49 -25.56
C LEU A 544 -30.31 4.61 -26.95
N GLN A 545 -29.14 5.24 -27.02
CA GLN A 545 -28.41 5.50 -28.27
C GLN A 545 -27.20 4.58 -28.45
N SER A 546 -26.60 4.11 -27.36
CA SER A 546 -25.46 3.18 -27.42
C SER A 546 -25.44 2.16 -26.28
N LEU A 547 -24.86 1.00 -26.60
CA LEU A 547 -24.49 -0.06 -25.64
C LEU A 547 -22.97 -0.14 -25.56
N GLY A 548 -22.43 -0.27 -24.34
CA GLY A 548 -21.00 -0.41 -24.10
C GLY A 548 -20.41 -1.73 -24.62
N LEU A 549 -19.08 -1.79 -24.71
CA LEU A 549 -18.31 -3.00 -25.05
C LEU A 549 -18.71 -4.15 -24.12
N ASN A 550 -18.84 -5.38 -24.63
CA ASN A 550 -19.13 -6.58 -23.84
C ASN A 550 -20.41 -6.51 -22.95
N CYS A 551 -21.34 -5.57 -23.22
CA CYS A 551 -22.41 -5.21 -22.29
C CYS A 551 -23.24 -6.40 -21.79
N PHE A 552 -23.53 -7.39 -22.64
CA PHE A 552 -24.26 -8.63 -22.30
C PHE A 552 -23.43 -9.89 -22.50
N ALA A 553 -22.09 -9.77 -22.56
CA ALA A 553 -21.22 -10.92 -22.72
C ALA A 553 -21.44 -11.93 -21.59
N ASN A 554 -21.41 -13.23 -21.90
CA ASN A 554 -21.66 -14.33 -20.97
C ASN A 554 -23.03 -14.29 -20.27
N CYS A 555 -24.03 -13.58 -20.81
CA CYS A 555 -25.42 -13.74 -20.35
C CYS A 555 -26.02 -15.07 -20.86
N GLU A 556 -25.56 -16.20 -20.35
CA GLU A 556 -25.81 -17.53 -20.90
C GLU A 556 -27.30 -17.93 -20.91
N GLN A 557 -28.12 -17.43 -19.98
CA GLN A 557 -29.57 -17.68 -19.94
C GLN A 557 -30.40 -16.66 -20.70
N LEU A 558 -29.80 -15.66 -21.36
CA LEU A 558 -30.54 -14.64 -22.10
C LEU A 558 -31.23 -15.27 -23.30
N THR A 559 -32.56 -15.36 -23.23
CA THR A 559 -33.37 -16.01 -24.27
C THR A 559 -33.88 -15.03 -25.32
N TYR A 560 -34.11 -13.78 -24.92
CA TYR A 560 -34.64 -12.71 -25.76
C TYR A 560 -34.24 -11.34 -25.20
N ILE A 561 -33.96 -10.40 -26.10
CA ILE A 561 -33.71 -8.99 -25.80
C ILE A 561 -34.33 -8.12 -26.89
N HIS A 562 -35.05 -7.07 -26.49
CA HIS A 562 -35.58 -6.08 -27.41
C HIS A 562 -34.59 -4.91 -27.51
N LEU A 563 -33.96 -4.78 -28.68
CA LEU A 563 -33.04 -3.68 -28.96
C LEU A 563 -33.80 -2.41 -29.37
N PRO A 564 -33.45 -1.23 -28.83
CA PRO A 564 -34.07 0.01 -29.24
C PRO A 564 -33.67 0.39 -30.67
N MET A 565 -34.64 0.82 -31.47
CA MET A 565 -34.44 1.17 -32.89
C MET A 565 -33.55 2.41 -33.11
N SER A 566 -33.29 3.18 -32.05
CA SER A 566 -32.38 4.32 -32.03
C SER A 566 -30.89 3.94 -32.03
N LEU A 567 -30.54 2.67 -31.78
CA LEU A 567 -29.14 2.25 -31.78
C LEU A 567 -28.52 2.36 -33.17
N THR A 568 -27.37 3.02 -33.25
CA THR A 568 -26.60 3.19 -34.49
C THR A 568 -25.51 2.13 -34.66
N SER A 569 -25.11 1.47 -33.58
CA SER A 569 -24.07 0.45 -33.56
C SER A 569 -24.27 -0.55 -32.42
N LEU A 570 -23.82 -1.79 -32.65
CA LEU A 570 -23.57 -2.75 -31.58
C LEU A 570 -22.06 -2.87 -31.39
N SER A 571 -21.62 -2.78 -30.15
CA SER A 571 -20.21 -2.86 -29.75
C SER A 571 -19.63 -4.27 -29.97
N PRO A 572 -18.29 -4.43 -29.99
CA PRO A 572 -17.65 -5.73 -30.04
C PRO A 572 -18.06 -6.58 -28.82
N TYR A 573 -18.19 -7.88 -29.04
CA TYR A 573 -18.57 -8.89 -28.04
C TYR A 573 -19.90 -8.61 -27.29
N CYS A 574 -20.76 -7.72 -27.78
CA CYS A 574 -21.96 -7.27 -27.04
C CYS A 574 -22.83 -8.43 -26.53
N PHE A 575 -23.00 -9.50 -27.32
CA PHE A 575 -23.73 -10.73 -26.98
C PHE A 575 -22.84 -11.99 -27.04
N LEU A 576 -21.53 -11.85 -26.83
CA LEU A 576 -20.60 -12.99 -26.77
C LEU A 576 -21.12 -14.02 -25.76
N ASN A 577 -21.19 -15.29 -26.15
CA ASN A 577 -21.62 -16.41 -25.29
C ASN A 577 -23.02 -16.20 -24.66
N CYS A 578 -23.94 -15.49 -25.32
CA CYS A 578 -25.38 -15.55 -25.01
C CYS A 578 -25.98 -16.86 -25.54
N SER A 579 -25.57 -17.99 -24.95
CA SER A 579 -25.79 -19.35 -25.47
C SER A 579 -27.27 -19.76 -25.57
N SER A 580 -28.16 -19.14 -24.79
CA SER A 580 -29.62 -19.38 -24.86
C SER A 580 -30.39 -18.47 -25.81
N LEU A 581 -29.75 -17.48 -26.45
CA LEU A 581 -30.42 -16.51 -27.32
C LEU A 581 -30.90 -17.19 -28.59
N LYS A 582 -32.23 -17.24 -28.82
CA LYS A 582 -32.82 -18.00 -29.95
C LYS A 582 -33.01 -17.19 -31.22
N SER A 583 -33.32 -15.91 -31.06
CA SER A 583 -33.58 -14.92 -32.10
C SER A 583 -33.38 -13.52 -31.52
N ILE A 584 -33.00 -12.57 -32.37
CA ILE A 584 -32.87 -11.15 -32.01
C ILE A 584 -33.29 -10.28 -33.19
N GLU A 585 -34.01 -9.20 -32.90
CA GLU A 585 -34.35 -8.17 -33.88
C GLU A 585 -33.29 -7.07 -33.84
N LEU A 586 -32.67 -6.80 -34.99
CA LEU A 586 -31.60 -5.82 -35.11
C LEU A 586 -32.16 -4.44 -35.54
N PRO A 587 -31.65 -3.33 -34.97
CA PRO A 587 -31.99 -1.98 -35.41
C PRO A 587 -31.72 -1.78 -36.92
N THR A 588 -32.66 -1.15 -37.62
CA THR A 588 -32.59 -0.95 -39.08
C THR A 588 -31.48 -0.01 -39.53
N SER A 589 -30.90 0.78 -38.62
CA SER A 589 -29.82 1.73 -38.86
C SER A 589 -28.41 1.17 -38.71
N LEU A 590 -28.24 -0.11 -38.34
CA LEU A 590 -26.91 -0.69 -38.11
C LEU A 590 -26.07 -0.79 -39.39
N ILE A 591 -24.93 -0.12 -39.40
CA ILE A 591 -23.99 -0.12 -40.54
C ILE A 591 -23.08 -1.36 -40.52
N SER A 592 -22.72 -1.86 -39.34
CA SER A 592 -21.81 -3.01 -39.17
C SER A 592 -22.15 -3.83 -37.92
N LEU A 593 -21.95 -5.15 -38.01
CA LEU A 593 -21.90 -6.04 -36.85
C LEU A 593 -20.43 -6.23 -36.47
N GLN A 594 -20.07 -5.81 -35.26
CA GLN A 594 -18.68 -5.77 -34.83
C GLN A 594 -18.14 -7.14 -34.41
N THR A 595 -16.82 -7.21 -34.27
CA THR A 595 -16.06 -8.41 -33.90
C THR A 595 -16.68 -9.14 -32.71
N HIS A 596 -16.90 -10.45 -32.86
CA HIS A 596 -17.51 -11.35 -31.85
C HIS A 596 -18.93 -10.98 -31.34
N CYS A 597 -19.68 -10.09 -32.01
CA CYS A 597 -20.96 -9.58 -31.50
C CYS A 597 -21.96 -10.68 -31.06
N PHE A 598 -22.09 -11.77 -31.81
CA PHE A 598 -22.92 -12.95 -31.49
C PHE A 598 -22.11 -14.26 -31.46
N ASP A 599 -20.79 -14.18 -31.23
CA ASP A 599 -19.96 -15.38 -31.11
C ASP A 599 -20.47 -16.25 -29.96
N GLN A 600 -20.52 -17.57 -30.15
CA GLN A 600 -21.01 -18.53 -29.18
C GLN A 600 -22.49 -18.37 -28.78
N CYS A 601 -23.31 -17.65 -29.55
CA CYS A 601 -24.77 -17.71 -29.46
C CYS A 601 -25.30 -19.05 -30.00
N SER A 602 -25.03 -20.15 -29.28
CA SER A 602 -25.22 -21.52 -29.76
C SER A 602 -26.67 -21.95 -29.99
N SER A 603 -27.64 -21.26 -29.39
CA SER A 603 -29.09 -21.46 -29.62
C SER A 603 -29.68 -20.57 -30.71
N LEU A 604 -28.92 -19.61 -31.26
CA LEU A 604 -29.42 -18.68 -32.27
C LEU A 604 -29.77 -19.47 -33.53
N SER A 605 -31.06 -19.48 -33.89
CA SER A 605 -31.58 -20.35 -34.94
C SER A 605 -31.86 -19.63 -36.25
N THR A 606 -32.29 -18.37 -36.17
CA THR A 606 -32.49 -17.47 -37.30
C THR A 606 -32.11 -16.05 -36.90
N ILE A 607 -31.66 -15.25 -37.87
CA ILE A 607 -31.45 -13.82 -37.69
C ILE A 607 -31.67 -13.09 -39.01
N LYS A 608 -32.28 -11.91 -38.93
CA LYS A 608 -32.47 -11.01 -40.07
C LYS A 608 -31.51 -9.83 -39.94
N LEU A 609 -30.63 -9.68 -40.92
CA LEU A 609 -29.70 -8.55 -40.97
C LEU A 609 -30.40 -7.33 -41.60
N PRO A 610 -30.17 -6.11 -41.10
CA PRO A 610 -30.78 -4.91 -41.66
C PRO A 610 -30.16 -4.54 -43.01
N ASP A 611 -30.95 -3.99 -43.94
CA ASP A 611 -30.49 -3.64 -45.30
C ASP A 611 -29.39 -2.57 -45.32
N SER A 612 -29.21 -1.81 -44.24
CA SER A 612 -28.12 -0.84 -44.07
C SER A 612 -26.76 -1.48 -43.78
N LEU A 613 -26.73 -2.78 -43.47
CA LEU A 613 -25.52 -3.48 -43.05
C LEU A 613 -24.54 -3.67 -44.22
N LEU A 614 -23.32 -3.18 -44.06
CA LEU A 614 -22.24 -3.27 -45.05
C LEU A 614 -21.18 -4.32 -44.71
N ILE A 615 -20.97 -4.61 -43.42
CA ILE A 615 -19.88 -5.47 -42.93
C ILE A 615 -20.39 -6.42 -41.84
N ILE A 616 -20.06 -7.71 -42.00
CA ILE A 616 -20.09 -8.72 -40.93
C ILE A 616 -18.64 -8.97 -40.52
N ASP A 617 -18.29 -8.54 -39.31
CA ASP A 617 -16.91 -8.56 -38.84
C ASP A 617 -16.46 -9.95 -38.33
N SER A 618 -15.18 -10.06 -37.94
CA SER A 618 -14.54 -11.32 -37.59
C SER A 618 -15.26 -11.99 -36.43
N TYR A 619 -15.49 -13.30 -36.55
CA TYR A 619 -16.19 -14.11 -35.54
C TYR A 619 -17.62 -13.66 -35.19
N ALA A 620 -18.26 -12.75 -35.94
CA ALA A 620 -19.55 -12.18 -35.56
C ALA A 620 -20.65 -13.21 -35.22
N PHE A 621 -20.69 -14.36 -35.90
CA PHE A 621 -21.59 -15.50 -35.67
C PHE A 621 -20.82 -16.82 -35.52
N SER A 622 -19.56 -16.76 -35.09
CA SER A 622 -18.77 -17.95 -34.84
C SER A 622 -19.44 -18.81 -33.74
N LEU A 623 -19.35 -20.14 -33.86
CA LEU A 623 -19.92 -21.10 -32.91
C LEU A 623 -21.46 -21.00 -32.71
N CYS A 624 -22.20 -20.37 -33.64
CA CYS A 624 -23.66 -20.40 -33.68
C CYS A 624 -24.18 -21.76 -34.19
N TYR A 625 -23.99 -22.82 -33.40
CA TYR A 625 -24.28 -24.21 -33.78
C TYR A 625 -25.73 -24.47 -34.23
N SER A 626 -26.68 -23.66 -33.77
CA SER A 626 -28.10 -23.81 -34.12
C SER A 626 -28.57 -22.99 -35.31
N LEU A 627 -27.74 -22.14 -35.92
CA LEU A 627 -28.16 -21.23 -36.98
C LEU A 627 -28.55 -22.00 -38.23
N ILE A 628 -29.83 -21.96 -38.62
CA ILE A 628 -30.39 -22.71 -39.76
C ILE A 628 -30.40 -21.85 -41.02
N SER A 629 -30.79 -20.59 -40.88
CA SER A 629 -30.92 -19.62 -41.96
C SER A 629 -30.57 -18.22 -41.47
N ILE A 630 -30.08 -17.40 -42.38
CA ILE A 630 -29.78 -15.99 -42.15
C ILE A 630 -30.23 -15.18 -43.37
N ASP A 631 -31.00 -14.13 -43.11
CA ASP A 631 -31.41 -13.19 -44.16
C ASP A 631 -30.31 -12.11 -44.25
N ILE A 632 -29.51 -12.19 -45.32
CA ILE A 632 -28.39 -11.28 -45.55
C ILE A 632 -28.88 -9.97 -46.17
N SER A 633 -28.29 -8.85 -45.75
CA SER A 633 -28.53 -7.52 -46.33
C SER A 633 -28.22 -7.49 -47.83
N SER A 634 -29.11 -6.89 -48.62
CA SER A 634 -28.90 -6.69 -50.07
C SER A 634 -27.71 -5.77 -50.40
N ASN A 635 -27.20 -5.00 -49.42
CA ASN A 635 -26.08 -4.06 -49.57
C ASN A 635 -24.77 -4.56 -48.94
N LEU A 636 -24.72 -5.80 -48.40
CA LEU A 636 -23.54 -6.33 -47.72
C LEU A 636 -22.33 -6.34 -48.66
N GLN A 637 -21.18 -5.83 -48.20
CA GLN A 637 -19.95 -5.72 -48.99
C GLN A 637 -18.84 -6.67 -48.53
N VAL A 638 -18.74 -6.97 -47.23
CA VAL A 638 -17.63 -7.75 -46.66
C VAL A 638 -18.12 -8.75 -45.61
N ILE A 639 -17.64 -10.00 -45.74
CA ILE A 639 -17.70 -11.02 -44.69
C ILE A 639 -16.28 -11.32 -44.21
N ASN A 640 -15.97 -10.98 -42.97
CA ASN A 640 -14.63 -11.11 -42.39
C ASN A 640 -14.32 -12.54 -41.89
N SER A 641 -13.09 -12.73 -41.40
CA SER A 641 -12.55 -14.03 -41.05
C SER A 641 -13.37 -14.70 -39.95
N ASN A 642 -13.62 -16.01 -40.10
CA ASN A 642 -14.38 -16.81 -39.13
C ASN A 642 -15.81 -16.32 -38.83
N ALA A 643 -16.38 -15.41 -39.64
CA ALA A 643 -17.69 -14.81 -39.38
C ALA A 643 -18.82 -15.82 -39.08
N PHE A 644 -18.85 -16.96 -39.77
CA PHE A 644 -19.81 -18.06 -39.59
C PHE A 644 -19.10 -19.40 -39.29
N ASP A 645 -17.91 -19.38 -38.70
CA ASP A 645 -17.18 -20.59 -38.36
C ASP A 645 -18.00 -21.49 -37.42
N ARG A 646 -18.13 -22.77 -37.76
CA ARG A 646 -18.94 -23.79 -37.06
C ARG A 646 -20.43 -23.43 -36.92
N CYS A 647 -21.01 -22.71 -37.88
CA CYS A 647 -22.46 -22.67 -38.07
C CYS A 647 -22.98 -24.00 -38.66
N GLU A 648 -22.89 -25.08 -37.88
CA GLU A 648 -23.04 -26.46 -38.36
C GLU A 648 -24.42 -26.78 -38.95
N LYS A 649 -25.48 -26.07 -38.53
CA LYS A 649 -26.86 -26.25 -39.05
C LYS A 649 -27.23 -25.33 -40.22
N LEU A 650 -26.34 -24.44 -40.67
CA LEU A 650 -26.63 -23.50 -41.75
C LEU A 650 -26.79 -24.28 -43.06
N LYS A 651 -28.01 -24.34 -43.60
CA LYS A 651 -28.33 -25.19 -44.77
C LYS A 651 -28.03 -24.50 -46.10
N SER A 652 -28.37 -23.22 -46.19
CA SER A 652 -28.22 -22.38 -47.37
C SER A 652 -28.06 -20.93 -46.95
N ILE A 653 -27.33 -20.16 -47.75
CA ILE A 653 -27.14 -18.72 -47.57
C ILE A 653 -27.18 -18.07 -48.94
N GLU A 654 -27.99 -17.02 -49.07
CA GLU A 654 -28.06 -16.21 -50.29
C GLU A 654 -27.09 -15.04 -50.14
N LEU A 655 -26.01 -15.07 -50.93
CA LEU A 655 -25.00 -14.01 -50.93
C LEU A 655 -25.40 -12.90 -51.92
N PRO A 656 -25.42 -11.63 -51.52
CA PRO A 656 -25.92 -10.53 -52.35
C PRO A 656 -24.91 -10.14 -53.43
N ILE A 657 -25.41 -9.57 -54.52
CA ILE A 657 -24.58 -9.11 -55.66
C ILE A 657 -23.63 -7.96 -55.29
N SER A 658 -23.88 -7.26 -54.18
CA SER A 658 -23.03 -6.20 -53.62
C SER A 658 -21.75 -6.72 -52.96
N LEU A 659 -21.69 -8.03 -52.65
CA LEU A 659 -20.61 -8.63 -51.86
C LEU A 659 -19.29 -8.63 -52.65
N LYS A 660 -18.24 -8.05 -52.06
CA LYS A 660 -16.91 -7.89 -52.67
C LYS A 660 -15.91 -8.92 -52.17
N CYS A 661 -15.94 -9.24 -50.87
CA CYS A 661 -14.90 -10.04 -50.21
C CYS A 661 -15.49 -11.05 -49.23
N ILE A 662 -14.92 -12.27 -49.23
CA ILE A 662 -15.15 -13.30 -48.20
C ILE A 662 -13.78 -13.77 -47.68
N ASN A 663 -13.51 -13.52 -46.40
CA ASN A 663 -12.19 -13.74 -45.81
C ASN A 663 -12.00 -15.15 -45.24
N SER A 664 -10.81 -15.39 -44.66
CA SER A 664 -10.34 -16.70 -44.21
C SER A 664 -11.31 -17.39 -43.26
N ASN A 665 -11.56 -18.68 -43.48
CA ASN A 665 -12.43 -19.51 -42.63
C ASN A 665 -13.87 -19.00 -42.44
N ALA A 666 -14.36 -18.04 -43.25
CA ALA A 666 -15.65 -17.38 -43.01
C ALA A 666 -16.83 -18.37 -42.85
N PHE A 667 -16.83 -19.50 -43.55
CA PHE A 667 -17.84 -20.57 -43.45
C PHE A 667 -17.23 -21.92 -43.04
N ARG A 668 -16.07 -21.91 -42.36
CA ARG A 668 -15.40 -23.16 -41.95
C ARG A 668 -16.34 -24.01 -41.09
N GLN A 669 -16.37 -25.32 -41.33
CA GLN A 669 -17.21 -26.29 -40.61
C GLN A 669 -18.72 -25.97 -40.63
N CYS A 670 -19.22 -25.28 -41.66
CA CYS A 670 -20.67 -25.23 -41.97
C CYS A 670 -21.13 -26.56 -42.57
N THR A 671 -21.21 -27.61 -41.73
CA THR A 671 -21.37 -29.00 -42.18
C THR A 671 -22.71 -29.28 -42.87
N SER A 672 -23.77 -28.52 -42.59
CA SER A 672 -25.08 -28.67 -43.25
C SER A 672 -25.23 -27.89 -44.56
N LEU A 673 -24.27 -27.05 -44.92
CA LEU A 673 -24.35 -26.19 -46.09
C LEU A 673 -24.32 -27.04 -47.36
N ASN A 674 -25.42 -27.06 -48.12
CA ASN A 674 -25.58 -28.00 -49.25
C ASN A 674 -25.34 -27.36 -50.62
N ASN A 675 -25.71 -26.10 -50.76
CA ASN A 675 -25.63 -25.31 -52.00
C ASN A 675 -25.20 -23.89 -51.64
N ILE A 676 -24.29 -23.34 -52.43
CA ILE A 676 -23.89 -21.95 -52.33
C ILE A 676 -23.59 -21.39 -53.71
N THR A 677 -24.10 -20.19 -53.96
CA THR A 677 -23.87 -19.44 -55.20
C THR A 677 -23.02 -18.24 -54.88
N ILE A 678 -21.85 -18.15 -55.50
CA ILE A 678 -20.94 -17.00 -55.35
C ILE A 678 -21.36 -15.90 -56.34
N PRO A 679 -21.62 -14.67 -55.88
CA PRO A 679 -22.04 -13.57 -56.76
C PRO A 679 -20.91 -13.10 -57.68
N SER A 680 -21.24 -12.59 -58.87
CA SER A 680 -20.26 -12.25 -59.91
C SER A 680 -19.32 -11.08 -59.58
N ASN A 681 -19.64 -10.28 -58.56
CA ASN A 681 -18.87 -9.12 -58.15
C ASN A 681 -17.83 -9.42 -57.06
N ILE A 682 -17.71 -10.68 -56.62
CA ILE A 682 -16.68 -11.09 -55.66
C ILE A 682 -15.30 -10.88 -56.28
N LEU A 683 -14.47 -10.09 -55.62
CA LEU A 683 -13.07 -9.85 -56.01
C LEU A 683 -12.14 -10.96 -55.49
N PHE A 684 -12.45 -11.51 -54.32
CA PHE A 684 -11.58 -12.45 -53.62
C PHE A 684 -12.35 -13.34 -52.63
N ILE A 685 -11.94 -14.61 -52.60
CA ILE A 685 -12.30 -15.62 -51.60
C ILE A 685 -11.00 -16.17 -51.02
N ASP A 686 -10.85 -16.04 -49.71
CA ASP A 686 -9.61 -16.36 -48.99
C ASP A 686 -9.44 -17.87 -48.67
N GLN A 687 -8.35 -18.18 -47.96
CA GLN A 687 -8.00 -19.53 -47.56
C GLN A 687 -9.03 -20.15 -46.62
N ASN A 688 -9.29 -21.44 -46.82
CA ASN A 688 -10.14 -22.26 -45.95
C ASN A 688 -11.58 -21.75 -45.75
N THR A 689 -12.08 -20.83 -46.59
CA THR A 689 -13.43 -20.24 -46.46
C THR A 689 -14.52 -21.29 -46.28
N PHE A 690 -14.48 -22.39 -47.04
CA PHE A 690 -15.43 -23.51 -46.95
C PHE A 690 -14.80 -24.81 -46.42
N SER A 691 -13.69 -24.70 -45.67
CA SER A 691 -12.98 -25.86 -45.13
C SER A 691 -13.90 -26.69 -44.22
N ARG A 692 -13.86 -28.02 -44.39
CA ARG A 692 -14.72 -28.99 -43.67
C ARG A 692 -16.23 -28.78 -43.84
N CYS A 693 -16.68 -28.13 -44.92
CA CYS A 693 -18.08 -28.15 -45.35
C CYS A 693 -18.38 -29.45 -46.10
N THR A 694 -18.85 -30.48 -45.39
CA THR A 694 -18.91 -31.85 -45.91
C THR A 694 -20.14 -32.15 -46.78
N ASN A 695 -21.21 -31.36 -46.68
CA ASN A 695 -22.47 -31.58 -47.44
C ASN A 695 -22.62 -30.73 -48.70
N ILE A 696 -21.63 -29.92 -49.08
CA ILE A 696 -21.71 -29.14 -50.32
C ILE A 696 -21.76 -30.09 -51.51
N THR A 697 -22.87 -30.05 -52.27
CA THR A 697 -23.10 -30.90 -53.45
C THR A 697 -22.98 -30.14 -54.77
N SER A 698 -23.27 -28.84 -54.76
CA SER A 698 -23.12 -27.95 -55.91
C SER A 698 -22.49 -26.63 -55.49
N PHE A 699 -21.58 -26.14 -56.33
CA PHE A 699 -20.85 -24.89 -56.10
C PHE A 699 -20.79 -24.09 -57.40
N CYS A 700 -21.45 -22.92 -57.41
CA CYS A 700 -21.53 -22.06 -58.59
C CYS A 700 -20.55 -20.89 -58.46
N LEU A 701 -19.55 -20.87 -59.35
CA LEU A 701 -18.49 -19.86 -59.40
C LEU A 701 -18.68 -18.91 -60.60
N PRO A 702 -18.50 -17.60 -60.41
CA PRO A 702 -18.54 -16.66 -61.53
C PRO A 702 -17.26 -16.70 -62.34
N LYS A 703 -17.38 -16.54 -63.67
CA LYS A 703 -16.21 -16.49 -64.58
C LYS A 703 -15.24 -15.33 -64.31
N SER A 704 -15.69 -14.29 -63.60
CA SER A 704 -14.92 -13.08 -63.27
C SER A 704 -13.89 -13.27 -62.15
N LEU A 705 -13.91 -14.39 -61.43
CA LEU A 705 -13.05 -14.60 -60.26
C LEU A 705 -11.58 -14.84 -60.67
N SER A 706 -10.70 -13.87 -60.38
CA SER A 706 -9.29 -13.88 -60.82
C SER A 706 -8.39 -14.87 -60.09
N SER A 707 -8.74 -15.27 -58.86
CA SER A 707 -8.00 -16.26 -58.05
C SER A 707 -8.85 -16.75 -56.88
N TRP A 708 -8.77 -18.05 -56.56
CA TRP A 708 -9.43 -18.65 -55.39
C TRP A 708 -8.50 -19.68 -54.72
N ALA A 709 -8.46 -19.70 -53.38
CA ALA A 709 -7.54 -20.54 -52.60
C ALA A 709 -8.24 -21.32 -51.46
N PHE A 710 -9.43 -21.86 -51.71
CA PHE A 710 -10.22 -22.57 -50.69
C PHE A 710 -10.22 -24.10 -50.87
N HIS A 711 -10.36 -24.84 -49.76
CA HIS A 711 -10.38 -26.31 -49.72
C HIS A 711 -11.79 -26.82 -49.36
N ILE A 712 -12.34 -27.78 -50.09
CA ILE A 712 -13.65 -28.41 -49.82
C ILE A 712 -13.47 -29.94 -49.69
N GLU A 713 -13.94 -30.50 -48.59
CA GLU A 713 -13.89 -31.95 -48.28
C GLU A 713 -15.24 -32.64 -48.56
N SER A 714 -15.70 -32.66 -49.82
CA SER A 714 -16.97 -33.30 -50.22
C SER A 714 -16.76 -34.54 -51.11
N LYS A 715 -17.47 -35.64 -50.83
CA LYS A 715 -17.37 -36.93 -51.55
C LYS A 715 -18.06 -36.94 -52.93
N LYS A 716 -18.91 -35.94 -53.24
CA LYS A 716 -19.61 -35.77 -54.52
C LYS A 716 -19.74 -34.28 -54.82
N PHE A 717 -18.75 -33.70 -55.49
CA PHE A 717 -18.68 -32.27 -55.76
C PHE A 717 -18.83 -31.98 -57.26
N LYS A 718 -19.75 -31.07 -57.63
CA LYS A 718 -19.88 -30.53 -58.99
C LYS A 718 -19.62 -29.02 -58.96
N ILE A 719 -18.61 -28.57 -59.71
CA ILE A 719 -18.35 -27.14 -59.98
C ILE A 719 -19.13 -26.75 -61.23
N ASN A 720 -20.00 -25.76 -61.11
CA ASN A 720 -20.64 -25.11 -62.24
C ASN A 720 -20.07 -23.70 -62.39
N LEU A 721 -19.67 -23.33 -63.61
CA LEU A 721 -19.26 -21.97 -63.92
C LEU A 721 -20.49 -21.21 -64.44
N ILE A 722 -20.87 -20.13 -63.77
CA ILE A 722 -21.98 -19.26 -64.14
C ILE A 722 -21.48 -17.94 -64.74
#